data_AF-A0A6P2TFL2-F1
#
_entry.id   AF-A0A6P2TFL2-F1
#
_cell.length_a   1.000
_cell.length_b   1.000
_cell.length_c   1.000
_cell.angle_alpha   90.00
_cell.angle_beta   90.00
_cell.angle_gamma   90.00
#
_symmetry.space_group_name_H-M   'P 1'
#
loop_
_entity.id
_entity.type
_entity.pdbx_description
1 polymer ?
#
loop_
_entity_poly.entity_id
_entity_poly.type
_entity_poly.pdbx_seq_one_letter_code
_entity_poly.pdbx_strand_id
1 'polypeptide(L)'
;MQRTQYVNRKLLQRFALTAIAVGVAATMVPLSAQAATNWVQTRTSAFLLSNAPAAAASQALAASAAAPSYSLNSVGTPALTDTHVTPLELSQPLHVTVVLKNRNADQLDTFLRDVNQPGSASYRKYLTPAQFKARFSPTDAQVATVVAHLKANGFSNITVSENNTLIAADGNAGNVQRGFQASIKRFNYRGKPVYANDSAALIPASLGSIVDSVLGLQNAAVPHRLLHRFAPAAVIEPNAVSKNASAASQQVGHQPTDFAKIYDASGLPAATNTTVGIITWGDMTQTIADLNTFTQNAGLATVNTAVVAGGSGTLADDGDPGEWDLDSQDIIGTSGGVKQLIFYSAINGDSNDSGLTDATLTAAYNKAVTDNKATVINVSLGLDETAANSDGSLAADDAVFKQAVAQGQVFSVSAGDAGVYQWSTSPQGAPGYIGTYNGTSVKTTINLSKYSVSSPASSPYVVAVGGTTLSTTGTTTWAGETVWNEGVAYADLDSNGNPVDNAVRIWATGGGVSAFETAPSWQTAALGSTVTKRVLPDVAFDAAQATGAYIVINGQTNQLVGGTSLASPIFVGGWARVESANNNSLGLPTSAFYQGLPTNTSLLHDVTSGNNGYSSHGYTSKAGWDDDTGFGSLDFAKVSASSVK
;
A
#
# COMPACT_ATOMS: atom_id res chain seq x y z
N MET A 1 -44.42 -64.93 -59.49
CA MET A 1 -44.15 -63.98 -58.39
C MET A 1 -44.36 -64.71 -57.06
N GLN A 2 -43.26 -65.08 -56.41
CA GLN A 2 -43.12 -65.75 -55.10
C GLN A 2 -43.48 -64.77 -53.94
N ARG A 3 -44.02 -65.08 -52.74
CA ARG A 3 -44.07 -66.23 -51.81
C ARG A 3 -45.39 -66.11 -50.97
N THR A 4 -46.24 -67.12 -50.85
CA THR A 4 -46.32 -68.24 -49.86
C THR A 4 -46.61 -67.86 -48.40
N GLN A 5 -47.78 -68.30 -47.92
CA GLN A 5 -48.32 -68.30 -46.53
C GLN A 5 -47.65 -69.36 -45.63
N TYR A 6 -47.69 -69.21 -44.28
CA TYR A 6 -47.87 -70.31 -43.29
C TYR A 6 -48.18 -69.82 -41.85
N VAL A 7 -49.48 -69.74 -41.52
CA VAL A 7 -50.28 -70.41 -40.46
C VAL A 7 -49.68 -70.88 -39.09
N ASN A 8 -50.32 -70.37 -38.00
CA ASN A 8 -50.82 -70.95 -36.71
C ASN A 8 -49.99 -71.36 -35.45
N ARG A 9 -50.56 -70.89 -34.32
CA ARG A 9 -51.01 -71.52 -33.05
C ARG A 9 -50.05 -71.98 -31.93
N LYS A 10 -50.32 -71.37 -30.77
CA LYS A 10 -50.17 -71.77 -29.35
C LYS A 10 -50.02 -73.27 -29.04
N LEU A 11 -49.13 -73.58 -28.10
CA LEU A 11 -49.34 -74.63 -27.09
C LEU A 11 -48.81 -74.17 -25.72
N LEU A 12 -49.64 -74.30 -24.69
CA LEU A 12 -49.29 -74.14 -23.27
C LEU A 12 -48.58 -75.39 -22.76
N GLN A 13 -47.63 -75.26 -21.81
CA GLN A 13 -47.76 -75.78 -20.44
C GLN A 13 -46.52 -75.47 -19.57
N ARG A 14 -46.80 -75.42 -18.26
CA ARG A 14 -46.04 -74.91 -17.10
C ARG A 14 -44.83 -75.78 -16.76
N PHE A 15 -43.81 -75.23 -16.06
CA PHE A 15 -43.33 -75.75 -14.75
C PHE A 15 -42.20 -74.91 -14.12
N ALA A 16 -42.35 -74.72 -12.80
CA ALA A 16 -41.35 -74.62 -11.72
C ALA A 16 -40.37 -73.44 -11.60
N LEU A 17 -40.43 -72.84 -10.40
CA LEU A 17 -39.43 -72.00 -9.75
C LEU A 17 -38.07 -72.71 -9.63
N THR A 18 -37.00 -71.96 -9.88
CA THR A 18 -35.73 -72.11 -9.14
C THR A 18 -35.04 -70.76 -9.03
N ALA A 19 -34.92 -70.26 -7.79
CA ALA A 19 -34.13 -69.09 -7.46
C ALA A 19 -32.64 -69.46 -7.51
N ILE A 20 -31.88 -68.78 -8.36
CA ILE A 20 -30.41 -68.81 -8.32
C ILE A 20 -29.97 -67.59 -7.52
N ALA A 21 -29.43 -67.84 -6.33
CA ALA A 21 -28.74 -66.85 -5.52
C ALA A 21 -27.37 -66.55 -6.16
N VAL A 22 -27.21 -65.36 -6.72
CA VAL A 22 -25.89 -64.80 -7.06
C VAL A 22 -25.40 -64.03 -5.85
N GLY A 23 -24.44 -64.61 -5.12
CA GLY A 23 -23.71 -63.93 -4.06
C GLY A 23 -22.75 -62.92 -4.66
N VAL A 24 -23.10 -61.64 -4.61
CA VAL A 24 -22.14 -60.55 -4.82
C VAL A 24 -21.43 -60.31 -3.50
N ALA A 25 -20.14 -60.66 -3.44
CA ALA A 25 -19.26 -60.28 -2.35
C ALA A 25 -19.08 -58.76 -2.37
N ALA A 26 -19.77 -58.05 -1.46
CA ALA A 26 -19.52 -56.64 -1.20
C ALA A 26 -18.20 -56.53 -0.42
N THR A 27 -17.09 -56.27 -1.11
CA THR A 27 -15.88 -55.76 -0.47
C THR A 27 -16.19 -54.36 0.04
N MET A 28 -16.48 -54.24 1.34
CA MET A 28 -16.51 -52.96 2.03
C MET A 28 -15.09 -52.39 2.06
N VAL A 29 -14.76 -51.60 1.04
CA VAL A 29 -13.73 -50.58 1.18
C VAL A 29 -14.31 -49.54 2.13
N PRO A 30 -13.64 -49.17 3.23
CA PRO A 30 -14.12 -48.06 4.04
C PRO A 30 -14.13 -46.82 3.15
N LEU A 31 -15.33 -46.36 2.78
CA LEU A 31 -15.55 -44.97 2.43
C LEU A 31 -15.14 -44.19 3.68
N SER A 32 -13.89 -43.71 3.69
CA SER A 32 -13.49 -42.63 4.58
C SER A 32 -14.52 -41.53 4.34
N ALA A 33 -15.41 -41.31 5.30
CA ALA A 33 -16.26 -40.14 5.30
C ALA A 33 -15.30 -38.94 5.17
N GLN A 34 -15.29 -38.28 4.02
CA GLN A 34 -14.72 -36.94 3.92
C GLN A 34 -15.52 -36.13 4.92
N ALA A 35 -14.93 -35.88 6.09
CA ALA A 35 -15.45 -34.92 7.04
C ALA A 35 -15.79 -33.67 6.22
N ALA A 36 -17.02 -33.19 6.31
CA ALA A 36 -17.38 -31.91 5.72
C ALA A 36 -16.31 -30.92 6.14
N THR A 37 -15.52 -30.42 5.20
CA THR A 37 -14.44 -29.49 5.51
C THR A 37 -15.13 -28.25 6.02
N ASN A 38 -15.08 -28.01 7.33
CA ASN A 38 -15.52 -26.74 7.88
C ASN A 38 -14.58 -25.68 7.29
N TRP A 39 -15.13 -24.61 6.72
CA TRP A 39 -14.38 -23.49 6.17
C TRP A 39 -14.42 -22.32 7.15
N VAL A 40 -13.34 -21.56 7.24
CA VAL A 40 -13.27 -20.33 8.06
C VAL A 40 -12.79 -19.16 7.21
N GLN A 41 -13.24 -17.96 7.57
CA GLN A 41 -12.85 -16.73 6.88
C GLN A 41 -11.38 -16.38 7.13
N THR A 42 -10.72 -15.87 6.09
CA THR A 42 -9.45 -15.15 6.20
C THR A 42 -9.75 -13.66 6.43
N ARG A 43 -8.72 -12.80 6.51
CA ARG A 43 -8.89 -11.34 6.53
C ARG A 43 -9.31 -10.73 5.20
N THR A 44 -9.22 -11.48 4.10
CA THR A 44 -9.68 -11.04 2.79
C THR A 44 -11.20 -11.10 2.74
N SER A 45 -11.82 -9.95 2.96
CA SER A 45 -13.27 -9.76 2.90
C SER A 45 -13.75 -9.65 1.46
N ALA A 46 -15.06 -9.70 1.25
CA ALA A 46 -15.64 -9.36 -0.04
C ALA A 46 -15.31 -7.91 -0.38
N PHE A 47 -14.74 -7.64 -1.54
CA PHE A 47 -14.57 -6.27 -2.04
C PHE A 47 -15.88 -5.71 -2.61
N LEU A 48 -16.72 -6.58 -3.18
CA LEU A 48 -18.06 -6.24 -3.64
C LEU A 48 -19.12 -6.76 -2.66
N LEU A 49 -19.99 -5.86 -2.19
CA LEU A 49 -21.11 -6.17 -1.31
C LEU A 49 -22.39 -6.23 -2.14
N SER A 50 -23.11 -7.36 -2.11
CA SER A 50 -24.40 -7.48 -2.81
C SER A 50 -25.52 -6.80 -2.01
N ASN A 51 -26.22 -5.85 -2.61
CA ASN A 51 -27.33 -5.11 -1.98
C ASN A 51 -28.69 -5.80 -2.16
N ALA A 52 -28.73 -7.14 -2.23
CA ALA A 52 -29.98 -7.87 -2.46
C ALA A 52 -30.99 -7.56 -1.33
N PRO A 53 -32.26 -7.22 -1.65
CA PRO A 53 -33.27 -7.04 -0.62
C PRO A 53 -33.43 -8.36 0.15
N ALA A 54 -33.41 -8.29 1.49
CA ALA A 54 -33.68 -9.44 2.34
C ALA A 54 -35.00 -10.09 1.87
N ALA A 55 -34.94 -11.35 1.46
CA ALA A 55 -36.10 -12.05 0.93
C ALA A 55 -37.17 -12.18 2.04
N ALA A 56 -38.16 -11.29 2.05
CA ALA A 56 -39.41 -11.53 2.75
C ALA A 56 -40.07 -12.74 2.09
N ALA A 57 -40.19 -13.83 2.83
CA ALA A 57 -40.84 -15.05 2.37
C ALA A 57 -42.34 -14.78 2.15
N SER A 58 -42.73 -14.44 0.94
CA SER A 58 -44.10 -14.57 0.46
C SER A 58 -44.10 -14.78 -1.05
N GLN A 59 -44.60 -15.95 -1.46
CA GLN A 59 -44.79 -16.34 -2.85
C GLN A 59 -45.69 -15.35 -3.58
N ALA A 60 -45.24 -14.78 -4.70
CA ALA A 60 -46.08 -14.59 -5.90
C ALA A 60 -45.27 -13.96 -7.05
N LEU A 61 -45.34 -14.67 -8.19
CA LEU A 61 -45.19 -14.21 -9.58
C LEU A 61 -43.83 -13.63 -10.02
N ALA A 62 -43.36 -14.15 -11.15
CA ALA A 62 -42.14 -13.77 -11.84
C ALA A 62 -42.12 -12.28 -12.22
N ALA A 63 -41.68 -11.44 -11.28
CA ALA A 63 -41.05 -10.17 -11.62
C ALA A 63 -39.65 -10.49 -12.15
N SER A 64 -39.23 -9.84 -13.23
CA SER A 64 -37.83 -9.84 -13.64
C SER A 64 -36.99 -9.46 -12.43
N ALA A 65 -36.24 -10.42 -11.88
CA ALA A 65 -35.34 -10.13 -10.76
C ALA A 65 -34.41 -9.02 -11.26
N ALA A 66 -34.54 -7.83 -10.68
CA ALA A 66 -33.60 -6.75 -10.94
C ALA A 66 -32.21 -7.31 -10.68
N ALA A 67 -31.26 -7.05 -11.59
CA ALA A 67 -29.88 -7.48 -11.38
C ALA A 67 -29.41 -6.98 -10.00
N PRO A 68 -28.70 -7.81 -9.21
CA PRO A 68 -28.23 -7.38 -7.90
C PRO A 68 -27.36 -6.13 -8.08
N SER A 69 -27.69 -5.06 -7.36
CA SER A 69 -26.81 -3.91 -7.25
C SER A 69 -25.68 -4.23 -6.28
N TYR A 70 -24.48 -3.72 -6.57
CA TYR A 70 -23.29 -3.93 -5.76
C TYR A 70 -22.81 -2.60 -5.19
N SER A 71 -22.14 -2.67 -4.05
CA SER A 71 -21.37 -1.58 -3.47
C SER A 71 -19.94 -2.03 -3.18
N LEU A 72 -19.00 -1.09 -3.13
CA LEU A 72 -17.62 -1.42 -2.72
C LEU A 72 -17.54 -1.56 -1.20
N ASN A 73 -16.74 -2.50 -0.71
CA ASN A 73 -16.38 -2.61 0.70
C ASN A 73 -15.25 -1.62 1.03
N SER A 74 -15.57 -0.34 0.91
CA SER A 74 -14.70 0.78 1.24
C SER A 74 -15.45 1.81 2.07
N VAL A 75 -14.75 2.85 2.51
CA VAL A 75 -15.30 3.95 3.30
C VAL A 75 -16.57 4.52 2.67
N GLY A 76 -17.73 4.24 3.29
CA GLY A 76 -19.03 4.77 2.85
C GLY A 76 -19.80 3.88 1.89
N THR A 77 -19.26 2.71 1.59
CA THR A 77 -19.93 1.69 0.77
C THR A 77 -20.52 2.26 -0.52
N PRO A 78 -19.69 2.93 -1.36
CA PRO A 78 -20.18 3.57 -2.57
C PRO A 78 -20.86 2.54 -3.47
N ALA A 79 -22.08 2.87 -3.90
CA ALA A 79 -22.82 2.02 -4.83
C ALA A 79 -22.18 2.06 -6.22
N LEU A 80 -22.06 0.90 -6.85
CA LEU A 80 -21.71 0.79 -8.27
C LEU A 80 -22.99 0.98 -9.10
N THR A 81 -23.43 2.22 -9.22
CA THR A 81 -24.54 2.60 -10.10
C THR A 81 -24.12 2.46 -11.56
N ASP A 82 -25.06 2.07 -12.42
CA ASP A 82 -24.87 2.02 -13.88
C ASP A 82 -23.69 1.15 -14.38
N THR A 83 -23.20 0.25 -13.52
CA THR A 83 -22.11 -0.66 -13.86
C THR A 83 -22.63 -2.09 -13.96
N HIS A 84 -22.44 -2.72 -15.12
CA HIS A 84 -22.83 -4.12 -15.31
C HIS A 84 -21.82 -5.05 -14.64
N VAL A 85 -22.13 -5.49 -13.42
CA VAL A 85 -21.33 -6.48 -12.69
C VAL A 85 -21.70 -7.88 -13.17
N THR A 86 -20.73 -8.62 -13.73
CA THR A 86 -20.93 -9.98 -14.24
C THR A 86 -19.94 -10.95 -13.62
N PRO A 87 -20.23 -12.26 -13.57
CA PRO A 87 -19.22 -13.24 -13.20
C PRO A 87 -17.96 -13.12 -14.07
N LEU A 88 -16.79 -13.22 -13.45
CA LEU A 88 -15.55 -13.37 -14.20
C LEU A 88 -15.49 -14.77 -14.84
N GLU A 89 -14.91 -14.87 -16.04
CA GLU A 89 -14.76 -16.17 -16.70
C GLU A 89 -13.89 -17.10 -15.85
N LEU A 90 -14.33 -18.34 -15.64
CA LEU A 90 -13.61 -19.30 -14.77
C LEU A 90 -12.19 -19.62 -15.26
N SER A 91 -11.91 -19.44 -16.55
CA SER A 91 -10.60 -19.64 -17.17
C SER A 91 -9.66 -18.45 -17.02
N GLN A 92 -10.17 -17.26 -16.62
CA GLN A 92 -9.38 -16.03 -16.53
C GLN A 92 -8.18 -16.24 -15.61
N PRO A 93 -6.95 -16.06 -16.10
CA PRO A 93 -5.74 -16.16 -15.28
C PRO A 93 -5.78 -15.16 -14.11
N LEU A 94 -5.37 -15.64 -12.94
CA LEU A 94 -5.21 -14.84 -11.73
C LEU A 94 -3.91 -15.24 -11.02
N HIS A 95 -3.25 -14.23 -10.46
CA HIS A 95 -2.11 -14.41 -9.57
C HIS A 95 -2.59 -14.15 -8.13
N VAL A 96 -2.30 -15.07 -7.22
CA VAL A 96 -2.67 -14.92 -5.80
C VAL A 96 -1.44 -15.03 -4.92
N THR A 97 -1.45 -14.30 -3.82
CA THR A 97 -0.47 -14.46 -2.74
C THR A 97 -1.21 -14.83 -1.46
N VAL A 98 -0.95 -16.03 -0.94
CA VAL A 98 -1.45 -16.47 0.36
C VAL A 98 -0.48 -16.00 1.42
N VAL A 99 -0.96 -15.16 2.35
CA VAL A 99 -0.19 -14.60 3.45
C VAL A 99 -0.37 -15.48 4.68
N LEU A 100 0.72 -15.84 5.33
CA LEU A 100 0.73 -16.71 6.50
C LEU A 100 1.01 -15.91 7.77
N LYS A 101 0.38 -16.34 8.87
CA LYS A 101 0.49 -15.73 10.19
C LYS A 101 1.89 -15.91 10.77
N ASN A 102 2.47 -14.83 11.28
CA ASN A 102 3.60 -14.93 12.20
C ASN A 102 3.18 -15.73 13.44
N ARG A 103 3.98 -16.73 13.80
CA ARG A 103 3.88 -17.49 15.05
C ARG A 103 4.28 -16.61 16.23
N ASN A 104 3.75 -16.95 17.41
CA ASN A 104 4.14 -16.33 18.69
C ASN A 104 3.93 -14.80 18.70
N ALA A 105 2.78 -14.32 18.20
CA ALA A 105 2.49 -12.90 18.02
C ALA A 105 2.79 -12.05 19.27
N ASP A 106 2.35 -12.45 20.45
CA ASP A 106 2.60 -11.72 21.71
C ASP A 106 4.10 -11.58 22.03
N GLN A 107 4.90 -12.60 21.70
CA GLN A 107 6.35 -12.58 21.89
C GLN A 107 7.03 -11.71 20.84
N LEU A 108 6.52 -11.68 19.61
CA LEU A 108 6.99 -10.78 18.57
C LEU A 108 6.71 -9.34 18.98
N ASP A 109 5.48 -8.99 19.35
CA ASP A 109 5.11 -7.63 19.76
C ASP A 109 5.91 -7.15 20.98
N THR A 110 6.15 -8.05 21.96
CA THR A 110 7.05 -7.78 23.08
C THR A 110 8.48 -7.49 22.60
N PHE A 111 9.03 -8.30 21.70
CA PHE A 111 10.37 -8.10 21.16
C PHE A 111 10.49 -6.78 20.38
N LEU A 112 9.49 -6.42 19.56
CA LEU A 112 9.49 -5.18 18.78
C LEU A 112 9.48 -3.91 19.65
N ARG A 113 8.75 -3.94 20.77
CA ARG A 113 8.83 -2.88 21.77
C ARG A 113 10.22 -2.85 22.41
N ASP A 114 10.69 -4.00 22.87
CA ASP A 114 11.90 -4.10 23.68
C ASP A 114 13.19 -3.84 22.88
N VAL A 115 13.20 -4.07 21.56
CA VAL A 115 14.37 -3.81 20.69
C VAL A 115 14.57 -2.31 20.43
N ASN A 116 13.48 -1.52 20.48
CA ASN A 116 13.50 -0.07 20.27
C ASN A 116 13.46 0.74 21.59
N GLN A 117 13.30 0.10 22.75
CA GLN A 117 13.21 0.79 24.04
C GLN A 117 14.59 0.93 24.73
N PRO A 118 15.11 2.15 24.93
CA PRO A 118 16.33 2.35 25.72
C PRO A 118 16.21 1.75 27.13
N GLY A 119 17.27 1.09 27.59
CA GLY A 119 17.32 0.40 28.89
C GLY A 119 16.79 -1.04 28.89
N SER A 120 16.13 -1.47 27.81
CA SER A 120 15.80 -2.88 27.60
C SER A 120 17.06 -3.73 27.37
N ALA A 121 17.05 -4.97 27.85
CA ALA A 121 18.11 -5.94 27.60
C ALA A 121 18.25 -6.30 26.10
N SER A 122 17.19 -6.08 25.32
CA SER A 122 17.12 -6.33 23.87
C SER A 122 17.39 -5.07 23.03
N TYR A 123 17.61 -3.91 23.65
CA TYR A 123 17.78 -2.64 22.94
C TYR A 123 18.89 -2.74 21.88
N ARG A 124 18.55 -2.41 20.61
CA ARG A 124 19.42 -2.49 19.43
C ARG A 124 20.05 -3.87 19.16
N LYS A 125 19.48 -4.94 19.72
CA LYS A 125 19.86 -6.33 19.43
C LYS A 125 18.90 -6.92 18.41
N TYR A 126 19.01 -6.43 17.18
CA TYR A 126 18.19 -6.86 16.06
C TYR A 126 18.44 -8.33 15.70
N LEU A 127 17.41 -8.96 15.13
CA LEU A 127 17.49 -10.33 14.64
C LEU A 127 18.03 -10.36 13.21
N THR A 128 18.77 -11.41 12.89
CA THR A 128 18.98 -11.80 11.49
C THR A 128 17.69 -12.38 10.90
N PRO A 129 17.52 -12.37 9.56
CA PRO A 129 16.37 -13.01 8.91
C PRO A 129 16.20 -14.49 9.31
N ALA A 130 17.31 -15.23 9.49
CA ALA A 130 17.27 -16.62 9.94
C ALA A 130 16.75 -16.78 11.39
N GLN A 131 17.15 -15.86 12.29
CA GLN A 131 16.65 -15.85 13.68
C GLN A 131 15.17 -15.47 13.74
N PHE A 132 14.73 -14.50 12.94
CA PHE A 132 13.32 -14.17 12.82
C PHE A 132 12.53 -15.38 12.30
N LYS A 133 12.99 -16.01 11.21
CA LYS A 133 12.35 -17.19 10.62
C LYS A 133 12.17 -18.32 11.64
N ALA A 134 13.21 -18.63 12.40
CA ALA A 134 13.17 -19.69 13.40
C ALA A 134 12.14 -19.42 14.51
N ARG A 135 12.02 -18.15 14.95
CA ARG A 135 11.20 -17.77 16.12
C ARG A 135 9.75 -17.45 15.76
N PHE A 136 9.53 -16.76 14.65
CA PHE A 136 8.27 -16.07 14.36
C PHE A 136 7.68 -16.43 12.99
N SER A 137 8.46 -16.85 11.99
CA SER A 137 7.86 -17.26 10.71
C SER A 137 7.13 -18.61 10.80
N PRO A 138 6.16 -18.88 9.90
CA PRO A 138 5.57 -20.20 9.72
C PRO A 138 6.62 -21.31 9.54
N THR A 139 6.35 -22.48 10.11
CA THR A 139 7.21 -23.65 9.94
C THR A 139 7.10 -24.23 8.54
N ASP A 140 8.13 -24.93 8.07
CA ASP A 140 8.12 -25.60 6.76
C ASP A 140 6.96 -26.62 6.65
N ALA A 141 6.57 -27.26 7.75
CA ALA A 141 5.42 -28.16 7.79
C ALA A 141 4.10 -27.41 7.56
N GLN A 142 3.92 -26.23 8.18
CA GLN A 142 2.74 -25.39 7.95
C GLN A 142 2.70 -24.91 6.49
N VAL A 143 3.82 -24.42 5.97
CA VAL A 143 3.96 -24.05 4.54
C VAL A 143 3.56 -25.21 3.64
N ALA A 144 4.07 -26.42 3.90
CA ALA A 144 3.76 -27.60 3.10
C ALA A 144 2.26 -27.93 3.06
N THR A 145 1.52 -27.72 4.17
CA THR A 145 0.07 -27.92 4.18
C THR A 145 -0.68 -26.91 3.30
N VAL A 146 -0.24 -25.65 3.27
CA VAL A 146 -0.84 -24.61 2.42
C VAL A 146 -0.48 -24.84 0.95
N VAL A 147 0.77 -25.20 0.65
CA VAL A 147 1.18 -25.58 -0.71
C VAL A 147 0.40 -26.79 -1.21
N ALA A 148 0.17 -27.80 -0.36
CA ALA A 148 -0.65 -28.95 -0.72
C ALA A 148 -2.10 -28.57 -1.03
N HIS A 149 -2.69 -27.66 -0.25
CA HIS A 149 -4.02 -27.10 -0.52
C HIS A 149 -4.09 -26.37 -1.87
N LEU A 150 -3.10 -25.53 -2.19
CA LEU A 150 -3.01 -24.84 -3.48
C LEU A 150 -2.91 -25.84 -4.64
N LYS A 151 -2.00 -26.83 -4.55
CA LYS A 151 -1.85 -27.87 -5.59
C LYS A 151 -3.13 -28.68 -5.78
N ALA A 152 -3.79 -29.08 -4.69
CA ALA A 152 -5.03 -29.85 -4.73
C ALA A 152 -6.17 -29.08 -5.42
N ASN A 153 -6.13 -27.75 -5.38
CA ASN A 153 -7.11 -26.89 -6.04
C ASN A 153 -6.68 -26.41 -7.44
N GLY A 154 -5.58 -26.93 -7.96
CA GLY A 154 -5.12 -26.72 -9.33
C GLY A 154 -4.33 -25.44 -9.56
N PHE A 155 -3.82 -24.82 -8.49
CA PHE A 155 -2.82 -23.74 -8.62
C PHE A 155 -1.45 -24.31 -9.03
N SER A 156 -0.68 -23.49 -9.74
CA SER A 156 0.62 -23.82 -10.32
C SER A 156 1.63 -22.70 -10.05
N ASN A 157 2.89 -22.86 -10.49
CA ASN A 157 3.99 -21.90 -10.25
C ASN A 157 4.10 -21.44 -8.79
N ILE A 158 3.87 -22.38 -7.86
CA ILE A 158 3.84 -22.07 -6.44
C ILE A 158 5.26 -21.76 -5.95
N THR A 159 5.46 -20.54 -5.48
CA THR A 159 6.72 -20.06 -4.90
C THR A 159 6.50 -19.67 -3.45
N VAL A 160 7.49 -19.96 -2.61
CA VAL A 160 7.45 -19.65 -1.17
C VAL A 160 8.55 -18.64 -0.89
N SER A 161 8.23 -17.58 -0.15
CA SER A 161 9.22 -16.60 0.25
C SER A 161 10.25 -17.19 1.21
N GLU A 162 11.47 -16.63 1.23
CA GLU A 162 12.58 -17.14 2.04
C GLU A 162 12.27 -17.21 3.54
N ASN A 163 11.43 -16.29 4.02
CA ASN A 163 10.92 -16.21 5.38
C ASN A 163 9.62 -17.00 5.62
N ASN A 164 9.16 -17.83 4.68
CA ASN A 164 7.95 -18.65 4.80
C ASN A 164 6.62 -17.89 5.02
N THR A 165 6.58 -16.56 4.90
CA THR A 165 5.37 -15.76 5.19
C THR A 165 4.45 -15.62 3.98
N LEU A 166 4.98 -15.69 2.76
CA LEU A 166 4.20 -15.54 1.52
C LEU A 166 4.31 -16.80 0.66
N ILE A 167 3.18 -17.21 0.10
CA ILE A 167 3.09 -18.26 -0.92
C ILE A 167 2.37 -17.69 -2.13
N ALA A 168 3.12 -17.35 -3.17
CA ALA A 168 2.58 -16.86 -4.44
C ALA A 168 2.27 -18.04 -5.37
N ALA A 169 1.17 -17.95 -6.13
CA ALA A 169 0.73 -19.01 -7.03
C ALA A 169 -0.10 -18.48 -8.20
N ASP A 170 0.02 -19.15 -9.35
CA ASP A 170 -0.76 -18.86 -10.54
C ASP A 170 -1.93 -19.83 -10.68
N GLY A 171 -3.10 -19.31 -11.02
CA GLY A 171 -4.29 -20.11 -11.30
C GLY A 171 -5.27 -19.33 -12.16
N ASN A 172 -6.55 -19.61 -11.97
CA ASN A 172 -7.65 -18.88 -12.60
C ASN A 172 -8.81 -18.69 -11.63
N ALA A 173 -9.83 -17.94 -12.05
CA ALA A 173 -11.03 -17.69 -11.25
C ALA A 173 -11.72 -19.00 -10.78
N GLY A 174 -11.68 -20.07 -11.58
CA GLY A 174 -12.17 -21.38 -11.18
C GLY A 174 -11.33 -22.07 -10.08
N ASN A 175 -10.00 -21.89 -10.09
CA ASN A 175 -9.13 -22.34 -9.00
C ASN A 175 -9.42 -21.58 -7.72
N VAL A 176 -9.60 -20.25 -7.81
CA VAL A 176 -9.97 -19.39 -6.68
C VAL A 176 -11.31 -19.83 -6.07
N GLN A 177 -12.32 -20.08 -6.91
CA GLN A 177 -13.63 -20.54 -6.43
C GLN A 177 -13.54 -21.88 -5.68
N ARG A 178 -12.72 -22.83 -6.14
CA ARG A 178 -12.55 -24.13 -5.45
C ARG A 178 -11.68 -24.03 -4.20
N GLY A 179 -10.54 -23.36 -4.31
CA GLY A 179 -9.52 -23.29 -3.27
C GLY A 179 -9.84 -22.32 -2.15
N PHE A 180 -10.63 -21.29 -2.42
CA PHE A 180 -10.91 -20.24 -1.45
C PHE A 180 -12.41 -19.96 -1.24
N GLN A 181 -13.30 -20.71 -1.90
CA GLN A 181 -14.76 -20.44 -1.90
C GLN A 181 -15.10 -18.96 -2.21
N ALA A 182 -14.21 -18.28 -2.93
CA ALA A 182 -14.37 -16.89 -3.34
C ALA A 182 -14.91 -16.83 -4.77
N SER A 183 -15.97 -16.07 -5.00
CA SER A 183 -16.44 -15.77 -6.36
C SER A 183 -15.86 -14.43 -6.80
N ILE A 184 -15.42 -14.36 -8.06
CA ILE A 184 -14.87 -13.15 -8.67
C ILE A 184 -15.87 -12.62 -9.70
N LYS A 185 -16.06 -11.30 -9.68
CA LYS A 185 -16.86 -10.56 -10.64
C LYS A 185 -15.97 -9.64 -11.46
N ARG A 186 -16.41 -9.29 -12.65
CA ARG A 186 -15.83 -8.25 -13.49
C ARG A 186 -16.83 -7.12 -13.69
N PHE A 187 -16.31 -5.91 -13.79
CA PHE A 187 -17.11 -4.69 -13.92
C PHE A 187 -16.22 -3.55 -14.43
N ASN A 188 -16.84 -2.44 -14.85
CA ASN A 188 -16.10 -1.23 -15.16
C ASN A 188 -16.04 -0.35 -13.91
N TYR A 189 -14.86 0.09 -13.56
CA TYR A 189 -14.65 0.99 -12.44
C TYR A 189 -13.59 2.01 -12.83
N ARG A 190 -13.85 3.29 -12.57
CA ARG A 190 -12.91 4.37 -12.88
C ARG A 190 -12.47 4.41 -14.35
N GLY A 191 -13.39 4.13 -15.27
CA GLY A 191 -13.11 4.05 -16.71
C GLY A 191 -12.30 2.83 -17.15
N LYS A 192 -11.95 1.91 -16.24
CA LYS A 192 -11.15 0.71 -16.53
C LYS A 192 -11.95 -0.57 -16.30
N PRO A 193 -11.74 -1.62 -17.11
CA PRO A 193 -12.25 -2.95 -16.80
C PRO A 193 -11.45 -3.53 -15.62
N VAL A 194 -12.15 -3.93 -14.56
CA VAL A 194 -11.57 -4.47 -13.34
C VAL A 194 -12.28 -5.76 -12.92
N TYR A 195 -11.66 -6.49 -12.00
CA TYR A 195 -12.27 -7.60 -11.30
C TYR A 195 -12.12 -7.45 -9.79
N ALA A 196 -13.04 -8.06 -9.05
CA ALA A 196 -12.97 -8.15 -7.60
C ALA A 196 -13.82 -9.30 -7.07
N ASN A 197 -13.47 -9.78 -5.87
CA ASN A 197 -14.25 -10.80 -5.17
C ASN A 197 -15.53 -10.23 -4.55
N ASP A 198 -16.65 -10.94 -4.70
CA ASP A 198 -17.95 -10.61 -4.07
C ASP A 198 -18.27 -11.50 -2.86
N SER A 199 -17.34 -12.35 -2.47
CA SER A 199 -17.39 -13.09 -1.21
C SER A 199 -16.03 -13.05 -0.52
N ALA A 200 -16.02 -13.16 0.80
CA ALA A 200 -14.79 -13.31 1.56
C ALA A 200 -14.03 -14.58 1.12
N ALA A 201 -12.70 -14.52 1.15
CA ALA A 201 -11.89 -15.71 0.95
C ALA A 201 -11.99 -16.60 2.19
N LEU A 202 -12.27 -17.88 1.97
CA LEU A 202 -12.35 -18.90 2.99
C LEU A 202 -11.20 -19.88 2.81
N ILE A 203 -10.82 -20.56 3.88
CA ILE A 203 -9.88 -21.70 3.83
C ILE A 203 -10.44 -22.86 4.67
N PRO A 204 -9.98 -24.10 4.45
CA PRO A 204 -10.30 -25.21 5.36
C PRO A 204 -9.88 -24.86 6.79
N ALA A 205 -10.73 -25.17 7.78
CA ALA A 205 -10.50 -24.82 9.19
C ALA A 205 -9.14 -25.30 9.73
N SER A 206 -8.60 -26.39 9.20
CA SER A 206 -7.26 -26.90 9.51
C SER A 206 -6.12 -25.93 9.17
N LEU A 207 -6.34 -24.99 8.25
CA LEU A 207 -5.40 -23.95 7.86
C LEU A 207 -5.66 -22.61 8.59
N GLY A 208 -6.73 -22.49 9.38
CA GLY A 208 -7.17 -21.21 9.96
C GLY A 208 -6.22 -20.59 10.98
N SER A 209 -5.39 -21.41 11.62
CA SER A 209 -4.31 -20.93 12.49
C SER A 209 -3.02 -20.58 11.73
N ILE A 210 -2.97 -20.83 10.42
CA ILE A 210 -1.78 -20.68 9.56
C ILE A 210 -1.96 -19.54 8.57
N VAL A 211 -3.08 -19.52 7.82
CA VAL A 211 -3.36 -18.51 6.79
C VAL A 211 -3.98 -17.27 7.41
N ASP A 212 -3.49 -16.10 7.02
CA ASP A 212 -4.01 -14.80 7.44
C ASP A 212 -4.94 -14.20 6.37
N SER A 213 -4.44 -14.02 5.14
CA SER A 213 -5.16 -13.40 4.01
C SER A 213 -4.80 -14.07 2.67
N VAL A 214 -5.59 -13.78 1.64
CA VAL A 214 -5.38 -14.20 0.25
C VAL A 214 -5.47 -12.97 -0.63
N LEU A 215 -4.32 -12.42 -1.02
CA LEU A 215 -4.24 -11.22 -1.85
C LEU A 215 -4.35 -11.56 -3.35
N GLY A 216 -4.63 -10.54 -4.16
CA GLY A 216 -4.76 -10.66 -5.62
C GLY A 216 -6.15 -11.09 -6.10
N LEU A 217 -7.17 -10.99 -5.24
CA LEU A 217 -8.57 -11.29 -5.61
C LEU A 217 -9.32 -10.08 -6.19
N GLN A 218 -8.67 -8.91 -6.25
CA GLN A 218 -9.18 -7.68 -6.83
C GLN A 218 -8.05 -6.87 -7.47
N ASN A 219 -8.39 -6.05 -8.47
CA ASN A 219 -7.51 -5.02 -9.05
C ASN A 219 -8.21 -3.67 -9.21
N ALA A 220 -9.28 -3.45 -8.44
CA ALA A 220 -10.11 -2.26 -8.49
C ALA A 220 -9.60 -1.12 -7.59
N ALA A 221 -8.92 -1.46 -6.50
CA ALA A 221 -8.20 -0.53 -5.64
C ALA A 221 -6.75 -1.01 -5.56
N VAL A 222 -5.83 -0.20 -6.06
CA VAL A 222 -4.38 -0.48 -6.05
C VAL A 222 -3.70 0.81 -5.61
N PRO A 223 -2.59 0.75 -4.86
CA PRO A 223 -1.83 1.94 -4.48
C PRO A 223 -1.49 2.83 -5.67
N HIS A 224 -1.62 4.14 -5.49
CA HIS A 224 -1.20 5.14 -6.46
C HIS A 224 0.05 5.86 -5.96
N ARG A 225 0.74 6.51 -6.90
CA ARG A 225 1.92 7.34 -6.67
C ARG A 225 1.50 8.68 -6.08
N LEU A 226 2.20 9.15 -5.05
CA LEU A 226 1.79 10.31 -4.22
C LEU A 226 2.44 11.63 -4.65
N LEU A 227 2.99 11.67 -5.87
CA LEU A 227 3.63 12.85 -6.46
C LEU A 227 2.60 13.90 -6.94
N HIS A 228 2.98 15.18 -6.85
CA HIS A 228 2.21 16.28 -7.39
C HIS A 228 2.99 16.99 -8.50
N ARG A 229 2.53 16.85 -9.74
CA ARG A 229 2.99 17.65 -10.90
C ARG A 229 1.96 18.73 -11.18
N PHE A 230 2.41 19.97 -11.25
CA PHE A 230 1.52 21.10 -11.48
C PHE A 230 1.23 21.28 -12.97
N ALA A 231 -0.05 21.28 -13.31
CA ALA A 231 -0.55 21.78 -14.58
C ALA A 231 -1.30 23.11 -14.30
N PRO A 232 -0.71 24.29 -14.57
CA PRO A 232 -1.32 25.58 -14.22
C PRO A 232 -2.72 25.79 -14.79
N ALA A 233 -3.01 25.20 -15.96
CA ALA A 233 -4.31 25.25 -16.61
C ALA A 233 -5.41 24.45 -15.88
N ALA A 234 -5.03 23.59 -14.93
CA ALA A 234 -5.95 22.70 -14.21
C ALA A 234 -6.37 23.24 -12.82
N VAL A 235 -5.80 24.37 -12.37
CA VAL A 235 -6.08 24.93 -11.04
C VAL A 235 -7.41 25.66 -11.03
N ILE A 236 -8.21 25.44 -9.97
CA ILE A 236 -9.55 26.01 -9.84
C ILE A 236 -9.61 26.98 -8.66
N GLU A 237 -9.25 26.52 -7.46
CA GLU A 237 -9.16 27.38 -6.27
C GLU A 237 -7.81 27.11 -5.60
N PRO A 238 -6.75 27.88 -5.93
CA PRO A 238 -5.51 27.76 -5.20
C PRO A 238 -5.76 28.24 -3.77
N ASN A 239 -5.33 27.47 -2.77
CA ASN A 239 -5.25 28.03 -1.44
C ASN A 239 -4.20 29.15 -1.46
N ALA A 240 -4.53 30.30 -0.85
CA ALA A 240 -3.56 31.36 -0.69
C ALA A 240 -2.37 30.77 0.07
N VAL A 241 -1.22 30.64 -0.58
CA VAL A 241 -0.03 30.16 0.11
C VAL A 241 0.20 31.14 1.25
N SER A 242 0.05 30.63 2.48
CA SER A 242 0.17 31.46 3.67
C SER A 242 1.62 31.88 3.73
N LYS A 243 1.93 33.10 3.27
CA LYS A 243 3.25 33.69 3.42
C LYS A 243 3.46 34.01 4.90
N ASN A 244 3.68 32.99 5.73
CA ASN A 244 4.33 33.15 7.03
C ASN A 244 5.83 33.40 6.82
N ALA A 245 6.13 34.37 5.96
CA ALA A 245 7.44 34.71 5.51
C ALA A 245 7.77 36.11 6.03
N SER A 246 8.85 36.22 6.79
CA SER A 246 9.54 37.50 6.98
C SER A 246 9.90 38.09 5.60
N ALA A 247 10.17 39.40 5.50
CA ALA A 247 10.44 40.07 4.23
C ALA A 247 11.65 39.51 3.42
N ALA A 248 12.43 38.58 3.99
CA ALA A 248 13.59 37.93 3.37
C ALA A 248 13.38 36.45 2.96
N SER A 249 12.23 35.83 3.27
CA SER A 249 11.94 34.43 2.94
C SER A 249 11.04 34.29 1.70
N GLN A 250 11.32 33.28 0.87
CA GLN A 250 10.66 33.01 -0.41
C GLN A 250 10.24 31.54 -0.49
N GLN A 251 9.15 31.29 -1.23
CA GLN A 251 8.70 29.96 -1.64
C GLN A 251 9.17 29.77 -3.07
N VAL A 252 10.13 28.86 -3.28
CA VAL A 252 10.81 28.61 -4.56
C VAL A 252 11.07 27.12 -4.68
N GLY A 253 11.20 26.63 -5.92
CA GLY A 253 11.66 25.25 -6.14
C GLY A 253 13.12 25.05 -5.72
N HIS A 254 13.45 23.84 -5.32
CA HIS A 254 14.75 23.44 -4.80
C HIS A 254 15.44 22.40 -5.69
N GLN A 255 16.78 22.44 -5.73
CA GLN A 255 17.51 21.28 -6.24
C GLN A 255 17.48 20.19 -5.17
N PRO A 256 17.42 18.90 -5.54
CA PRO A 256 17.52 17.80 -4.56
C PRO A 256 18.70 17.92 -3.57
N THR A 257 19.82 18.52 -3.99
CA THR A 257 21.00 18.77 -3.15
C THR A 257 20.82 19.86 -2.09
N ASP A 258 19.79 20.71 -2.22
CA ASP A 258 19.52 21.80 -1.30
C ASP A 258 18.90 21.31 0.01
N PHE A 259 18.11 20.24 -0.03
CA PHE A 259 17.41 19.70 1.15
C PHE A 259 18.36 19.28 2.29
N ALA A 260 19.57 18.81 1.94
CA ALA A 260 20.60 18.52 2.94
C ALA A 260 21.01 19.77 3.75
N LYS A 261 20.97 20.96 3.15
CA LYS A 261 21.27 22.22 3.84
C LYS A 261 20.05 22.76 4.55
N ILE A 262 18.87 22.68 3.92
CA ILE A 262 17.60 23.16 4.47
C ILE A 262 17.31 22.47 5.81
N TYR A 263 17.45 21.15 5.88
CA TYR A 263 17.14 20.35 7.07
C TYR A 263 18.38 19.98 7.91
N ASP A 264 19.45 20.77 7.80
CA ASP A 264 20.68 20.66 8.59
C ASP A 264 21.35 19.26 8.55
N ALA A 265 21.21 18.53 7.44
CA ALA A 265 21.86 17.22 7.24
C ALA A 265 23.29 17.33 6.66
N SER A 266 23.65 18.48 6.07
CA SER A 266 24.92 18.66 5.34
C SER A 266 26.18 18.59 6.21
N GLY A 267 26.05 18.82 7.53
CA GLY A 267 27.12 18.63 8.50
C GLY A 267 27.37 17.17 8.89
N LEU A 268 26.48 16.26 8.51
CA LEU A 268 26.65 14.81 8.70
C LEU A 268 27.42 14.20 7.52
N PRO A 269 28.15 13.09 7.72
CA PRO A 269 28.76 12.34 6.63
C PRO A 269 27.75 12.02 5.52
N ALA A 270 28.19 12.09 4.27
CA ALA A 270 27.40 11.57 3.14
C ALA A 270 27.11 10.08 3.35
N ALA A 271 25.97 9.61 2.85
CA ALA A 271 25.46 8.29 3.21
C ALA A 271 26.15 7.09 2.52
N THR A 272 27.41 7.27 2.12
CA THR A 272 28.21 6.34 1.29
C THR A 272 28.50 4.97 1.91
N ASN A 273 28.22 4.75 3.20
CA ASN A 273 28.28 3.44 3.86
C ASN A 273 26.89 2.82 4.13
N THR A 274 25.80 3.52 3.81
CA THR A 274 24.41 3.07 3.98
C THR A 274 23.82 2.60 2.66
N THR A 275 23.17 1.44 2.64
CA THR A 275 22.37 0.97 1.50
C THR A 275 20.93 1.42 1.70
N VAL A 276 20.35 2.02 0.66
CA VAL A 276 18.97 2.53 0.65
C VAL A 276 18.14 1.74 -0.35
N GLY A 277 16.90 1.44 0.02
CA GLY A 277 15.91 0.80 -0.85
C GLY A 277 14.81 1.77 -1.28
N ILE A 278 14.20 1.53 -2.43
CA ILE A 278 12.96 2.18 -2.87
C ILE A 278 12.01 1.08 -3.30
N ILE A 279 10.78 1.11 -2.82
CA ILE A 279 9.72 0.24 -3.35
C ILE A 279 9.15 0.89 -4.60
N THR A 280 9.20 0.17 -5.72
CA THR A 280 8.71 0.64 -7.01
C THR A 280 7.79 -0.38 -7.68
N TRP A 281 7.37 -0.12 -8.92
CA TRP A 281 6.87 -1.14 -9.84
C TRP A 281 7.40 -0.91 -11.25
N GLY A 282 7.38 -1.96 -12.06
CA GLY A 282 7.78 -1.89 -13.46
C GLY A 282 9.27 -1.80 -13.72
N ASP A 283 9.61 -1.49 -14.96
CA ASP A 283 10.99 -1.36 -15.44
C ASP A 283 11.65 -0.06 -14.95
N MET A 284 12.90 -0.15 -14.49
CA MET A 284 13.63 1.00 -13.91
C MET A 284 14.72 1.54 -14.84
N THR A 285 14.75 1.13 -16.10
CA THR A 285 15.84 1.49 -17.03
C THR A 285 15.88 3.00 -17.26
N GLN A 286 14.73 3.61 -17.55
CA GLN A 286 14.63 5.05 -17.77
C GLN A 286 14.94 5.84 -16.50
N THR A 287 14.42 5.41 -15.33
CA THR A 287 14.73 6.04 -14.05
C THR A 287 16.22 6.05 -13.72
N ILE A 288 16.92 4.94 -13.99
CA ILE A 288 18.37 4.87 -13.78
C ILE A 288 19.12 5.80 -14.75
N ALA A 289 18.64 5.95 -15.99
CA ALA A 289 19.21 6.89 -16.95
C ALA A 289 19.02 8.35 -16.51
N ASP A 290 17.87 8.70 -15.97
CA ASP A 290 17.56 10.04 -15.45
C ASP A 290 18.35 10.34 -14.17
N LEU A 291 18.49 9.36 -13.27
CA LEU A 291 19.36 9.47 -12.10
C LEU A 291 20.83 9.72 -12.48
N ASN A 292 21.33 9.07 -13.53
CA ASN A 292 22.68 9.31 -14.03
C ASN A 292 22.83 10.74 -14.60
N THR A 293 21.80 11.24 -15.29
CA THR A 293 21.75 12.62 -15.78
C THR A 293 21.75 13.62 -14.62
N PHE A 294 20.91 13.39 -13.61
CA PHE A 294 20.88 14.19 -12.39
C PHE A 294 22.23 14.23 -11.68
N THR A 295 22.84 13.06 -11.41
CA THR A 295 24.13 13.01 -10.69
C THR A 295 25.25 13.68 -11.46
N GLN A 296 25.28 13.55 -12.79
CA GLN A 296 26.21 14.29 -13.64
C GLN A 296 26.02 15.81 -13.52
N ASN A 297 24.77 16.28 -13.62
CA ASN A 297 24.44 17.71 -13.52
C ASN A 297 24.75 18.29 -12.12
N ALA A 298 24.51 17.50 -11.07
CA ALA A 298 24.75 17.87 -9.68
C ALA A 298 26.23 17.75 -9.27
N GLY A 299 27.10 17.20 -10.12
CA GLY A 299 28.50 16.93 -9.78
C GLY A 299 28.69 15.86 -8.71
N LEU A 300 27.73 14.93 -8.59
CA LEU A 300 27.77 13.79 -7.68
C LEU A 300 28.38 12.56 -8.37
N ALA A 301 28.89 11.63 -7.57
CA ALA A 301 29.36 10.34 -8.10
C ALA A 301 28.18 9.52 -8.66
N THR A 302 28.45 8.74 -9.70
CA THR A 302 27.49 7.76 -10.23
C THR A 302 27.05 6.79 -9.13
N VAL A 303 25.74 6.55 -9.04
CA VAL A 303 25.15 5.70 -8.01
C VAL A 303 25.30 4.23 -8.40
N ASN A 304 25.72 3.39 -7.46
CA ASN A 304 25.63 1.95 -7.59
C ASN A 304 24.16 1.52 -7.42
N THR A 305 23.47 1.23 -8.52
CA THR A 305 22.06 0.83 -8.51
C THR A 305 21.87 -0.67 -8.69
N ALA A 306 20.76 -1.20 -8.19
CA ALA A 306 20.30 -2.54 -8.48
C ALA A 306 18.77 -2.56 -8.61
N VAL A 307 18.24 -3.41 -9.49
CA VAL A 307 16.80 -3.68 -9.60
C VAL A 307 16.54 -5.10 -9.13
N VAL A 308 15.62 -5.26 -8.19
CA VAL A 308 15.23 -6.55 -7.63
C VAL A 308 13.73 -6.70 -7.80
N ALA A 309 13.30 -7.69 -8.59
CA ALA A 309 11.89 -8.02 -8.73
C ALA A 309 11.34 -8.58 -7.40
N GLY A 310 10.16 -8.09 -6.99
CA GLY A 310 9.46 -8.55 -5.78
C GLY A 310 8.90 -9.97 -5.91
N GLY A 311 8.70 -10.45 -7.13
CA GLY A 311 8.14 -11.77 -7.42
C GLY A 311 8.53 -12.28 -8.81
N SER A 312 7.84 -13.33 -9.26
CA SER A 312 7.99 -13.85 -10.62
C SER A 312 7.01 -13.15 -11.56
N GLY A 313 7.49 -12.66 -12.71
CA GLY A 313 6.65 -12.00 -13.70
C GLY A 313 7.44 -10.97 -14.50
N THR A 314 6.72 -10.12 -15.22
CA THR A 314 7.28 -9.08 -16.07
C THR A 314 7.32 -7.75 -15.33
N LEU A 315 8.50 -7.13 -15.31
CA LEU A 315 8.68 -5.70 -15.04
C LEU A 315 8.56 -4.99 -16.39
N ALA A 316 7.41 -4.38 -16.65
CA ALA A 316 7.13 -3.67 -17.89
C ALA A 316 7.34 -2.17 -17.70
N ASP A 317 7.77 -1.50 -18.77
CA ASP A 317 7.79 -0.04 -18.86
C ASP A 317 6.35 0.48 -19.03
N ASP A 318 5.88 1.27 -18.07
CA ASP A 318 4.56 1.91 -18.05
C ASP A 318 4.57 3.33 -18.64
N GLY A 319 5.74 3.83 -19.04
CA GLY A 319 5.93 5.12 -19.70
C GLY A 319 5.94 6.34 -18.78
N ASP A 320 5.89 6.19 -17.46
CA ASP A 320 5.93 7.32 -16.52
C ASP A 320 6.89 7.07 -15.34
N PRO A 321 8.19 7.34 -15.50
CA PRO A 321 9.19 7.09 -14.48
C PRO A 321 9.18 8.09 -13.32
N GLY A 322 8.40 9.18 -13.40
CA GLY A 322 8.73 10.36 -12.61
C GLY A 322 8.49 10.29 -11.10
N GLU A 323 7.79 9.27 -10.58
CA GLU A 323 7.80 8.96 -9.14
C GLU A 323 9.16 8.40 -8.71
N TRP A 324 9.66 7.43 -9.48
CA TRP A 324 10.93 6.78 -9.20
C TRP A 324 12.11 7.74 -9.45
N ASP A 325 11.95 8.68 -10.38
CA ASP A 325 12.89 9.78 -10.61
C ASP A 325 12.94 10.72 -9.41
N LEU A 326 11.78 11.16 -8.90
CA LEU A 326 11.66 11.98 -7.69
C LEU A 326 12.34 11.27 -6.52
N ASP A 327 11.90 10.05 -6.20
CA ASP A 327 12.43 9.25 -5.11
C ASP A 327 13.96 9.11 -5.17
N SER A 328 14.48 8.68 -6.31
CA SER A 328 15.90 8.38 -6.45
C SER A 328 16.77 9.64 -6.44
N GLN A 329 16.32 10.73 -7.08
CA GLN A 329 17.11 11.96 -7.15
C GLN A 329 17.10 12.71 -5.82
N ASP A 330 15.98 12.76 -5.10
CA ASP A 330 15.89 13.40 -3.78
C ASP A 330 16.61 12.63 -2.69
N ILE A 331 16.52 11.29 -2.67
CA ILE A 331 17.35 10.47 -1.78
C ILE A 331 18.83 10.76 -2.02
N ILE A 332 19.28 10.77 -3.27
CA ILE A 332 20.70 10.92 -3.60
C ILE A 332 21.19 12.35 -3.36
N GLY A 333 20.40 13.36 -3.74
CA GLY A 333 20.68 14.77 -3.49
C GLY A 333 20.78 15.07 -1.99
N THR A 334 19.78 14.63 -1.22
CA THR A 334 19.72 14.85 0.23
C THR A 334 20.83 14.07 0.95
N SER A 335 21.06 12.80 0.59
CA SER A 335 22.08 11.95 1.24
C SER A 335 23.52 12.25 0.83
N GLY A 336 23.73 12.96 -0.29
CA GLY A 336 25.06 13.18 -0.87
C GLY A 336 25.66 11.90 -1.49
N GLY A 337 24.82 10.92 -1.81
CA GLY A 337 25.19 9.60 -2.29
C GLY A 337 25.05 8.51 -1.23
N VAL A 338 24.88 7.26 -1.71
CA VAL A 338 24.67 6.06 -0.89
C VAL A 338 25.64 4.95 -1.29
N LYS A 339 25.80 3.93 -0.44
CA LYS A 339 26.59 2.73 -0.77
C LYS A 339 26.03 1.97 -1.97
N GLN A 340 24.71 1.82 -1.98
CA GLN A 340 23.93 1.21 -3.05
C GLN A 340 22.48 1.70 -2.94
N LEU A 341 21.84 1.96 -4.08
CA LEU A 341 20.41 2.24 -4.18
C LEU A 341 19.72 1.02 -4.83
N ILE A 342 18.79 0.39 -4.12
CA ILE A 342 18.10 -0.82 -4.60
C ILE A 342 16.64 -0.51 -4.89
N PHE A 343 16.22 -0.67 -6.13
CA PHE A 343 14.82 -0.62 -6.55
C PHE A 343 14.18 -2.00 -6.37
N TYR A 344 13.32 -2.13 -5.38
CA TYR A 344 12.51 -3.33 -5.14
C TYR A 344 11.19 -3.18 -5.88
N SER A 345 11.16 -3.70 -7.11
CA SER A 345 10.09 -3.44 -8.06
C SER A 345 9.01 -4.52 -8.04
N ALA A 346 7.76 -4.13 -7.78
CA ALA A 346 6.60 -4.98 -7.93
C ALA A 346 6.34 -5.32 -9.39
N ILE A 347 5.83 -6.52 -9.63
CA ILE A 347 5.41 -6.98 -10.95
C ILE A 347 4.16 -6.20 -11.37
N ASN A 348 4.26 -5.47 -12.49
CA ASN A 348 3.15 -4.76 -13.12
C ASN A 348 2.63 -5.46 -14.39
N GLY A 349 3.34 -6.46 -14.91
CA GLY A 349 2.86 -7.37 -15.95
C GLY A 349 3.01 -6.82 -17.37
N ASP A 350 2.35 -5.70 -17.69
CA ASP A 350 2.44 -5.02 -18.99
C ASP A 350 2.47 -3.50 -18.82
N SER A 351 2.56 -2.76 -19.93
CA SER A 351 2.64 -1.30 -19.94
C SER A 351 1.35 -0.60 -19.47
N ASN A 352 0.31 -1.34 -19.07
CA ASN A 352 -0.93 -0.82 -18.50
C ASN A 352 -1.11 -1.25 -17.03
N ASP A 353 -0.04 -1.78 -16.43
CA ASP A 353 -0.01 -2.29 -15.06
C ASP A 353 -1.04 -3.39 -14.77
N SER A 354 -1.37 -4.22 -15.77
CA SER A 354 -2.43 -5.25 -15.63
C SER A 354 -2.15 -6.30 -14.55
N GLY A 355 -0.88 -6.49 -14.17
CA GLY A 355 -0.45 -7.39 -13.10
C GLY A 355 -0.29 -6.72 -11.74
N LEU A 356 -0.41 -5.39 -11.65
CA LEU A 356 -0.23 -4.67 -10.39
C LEU A 356 -1.45 -4.87 -9.48
N THR A 357 -1.20 -5.39 -8.29
CA THR A 357 -2.17 -5.60 -7.22
C THR A 357 -1.46 -5.45 -5.87
N ASP A 358 -2.21 -5.38 -4.78
CA ASP A 358 -1.61 -5.46 -3.44
C ASP A 358 -0.78 -6.74 -3.23
N ALA A 359 -1.10 -7.85 -3.93
CA ALA A 359 -0.27 -9.06 -3.86
C ALA A 359 1.16 -8.84 -4.38
N THR A 360 1.32 -8.12 -5.49
CA THR A 360 2.65 -7.87 -6.09
C THR A 360 3.43 -6.80 -5.34
N LEU A 361 2.73 -5.83 -4.72
CA LEU A 361 3.35 -4.84 -3.83
C LEU A 361 3.77 -5.42 -2.48
N THR A 362 2.92 -6.20 -1.81
CA THR A 362 3.29 -6.94 -0.58
C THR A 362 4.50 -7.86 -0.84
N ALA A 363 4.59 -8.47 -2.03
CA ALA A 363 5.75 -9.26 -2.42
C ALA A 363 7.04 -8.40 -2.54
N ALA A 364 6.95 -7.19 -3.10
CA ALA A 364 8.08 -6.25 -3.15
C ALA A 364 8.52 -5.79 -1.75
N TYR A 365 7.59 -5.45 -0.85
CA TYR A 365 7.89 -5.16 0.56
C TYR A 365 8.61 -6.34 1.22
N ASN A 366 8.06 -7.54 1.07
CA ASN A 366 8.64 -8.74 1.66
C ASN A 366 10.00 -9.09 1.05
N LYS A 367 10.25 -8.76 -0.21
CA LYS A 367 11.56 -8.95 -0.84
C LYS A 367 12.62 -8.02 -0.27
N ALA A 368 12.28 -6.75 -0.05
CA ALA A 368 13.17 -5.80 0.62
C ALA A 368 13.54 -6.25 2.04
N VAL A 369 12.56 -6.83 2.75
CA VAL A 369 12.74 -7.38 4.10
C VAL A 369 13.56 -8.68 4.09
N THR A 370 13.27 -9.61 3.19
CA THR A 370 13.99 -10.90 3.15
C THR A 370 15.45 -10.75 2.71
N ASP A 371 15.73 -9.84 1.77
CA ASP A 371 17.10 -9.51 1.40
C ASP A 371 17.89 -8.90 2.57
N ASN A 372 17.22 -8.11 3.41
CA ASN A 372 17.80 -7.41 4.56
C ASN A 372 19.11 -6.68 4.22
N LYS A 373 19.14 -6.01 3.06
CA LYS A 373 20.30 -5.27 2.55
C LYS A 373 20.19 -3.77 2.77
N ALA A 374 19.01 -3.21 2.50
CA ALA A 374 18.74 -1.79 2.71
C ALA A 374 18.46 -1.52 4.20
N THR A 375 19.07 -0.47 4.73
CA THR A 375 18.86 0.00 6.11
C THR A 375 17.60 0.86 6.19
N VAL A 376 17.42 1.76 5.21
CA VAL A 376 16.27 2.65 5.10
C VAL A 376 15.60 2.40 3.74
N ILE A 377 14.28 2.28 3.72
CA ILE A 377 13.50 1.94 2.54
C ILE A 377 12.41 3.00 2.32
N ASN A 378 12.38 3.61 1.15
CA ASN A 378 11.35 4.57 0.75
C ASN A 378 10.11 3.88 0.17
N VAL A 379 8.93 4.38 0.51
CA VAL A 379 7.65 4.00 -0.08
C VAL A 379 6.82 5.26 -0.36
N SER A 380 6.87 5.74 -1.60
CA SER A 380 6.11 6.92 -2.06
C SER A 380 4.78 6.55 -2.72
N LEU A 381 4.13 5.53 -2.15
CA LEU A 381 2.89 4.93 -2.66
C LEU A 381 1.87 4.83 -1.54
N GLY A 382 0.59 4.85 -1.89
CA GLY A 382 -0.46 4.53 -0.92
C GLY A 382 -1.85 4.38 -1.51
N LEU A 383 -2.78 3.93 -0.67
CA LEU A 383 -4.21 3.83 -0.96
C LEU A 383 -5.02 4.09 0.31
N ASP A 384 -6.34 4.20 0.17
CA ASP A 384 -7.23 4.28 1.34
C ASP A 384 -7.11 3.03 2.24
N GLU A 385 -6.86 3.23 3.53
CA GLU A 385 -6.65 2.13 4.47
C GLU A 385 -7.83 1.16 4.59
N THR A 386 -9.07 1.59 4.25
CA THR A 386 -10.22 0.67 4.29
C THR A 386 -10.22 -0.28 3.10
N ALA A 387 -9.74 0.16 1.93
CA ALA A 387 -9.54 -0.71 0.79
C ALA A 387 -8.50 -1.80 1.12
N ALA A 388 -7.35 -1.38 1.68
CA ALA A 388 -6.30 -2.29 2.14
C ALA A 388 -6.76 -3.22 3.27
N ASN A 389 -7.58 -2.74 4.21
CA ASN A 389 -8.15 -3.60 5.25
C ASN A 389 -9.16 -4.61 4.68
N SER A 390 -9.95 -4.21 3.67
CA SER A 390 -10.96 -5.06 3.04
C SER A 390 -10.34 -6.25 2.32
N ASP A 391 -9.31 -6.04 1.50
CA ASP A 391 -8.66 -7.14 0.77
C ASP A 391 -7.63 -7.92 1.62
N GLY A 392 -7.26 -7.36 2.77
CA GLY A 392 -6.37 -7.94 3.76
C GLY A 392 -4.90 -7.55 3.59
N SER A 393 -4.57 -6.63 2.67
CA SER A 393 -3.20 -6.15 2.49
C SER A 393 -2.69 -5.34 3.68
N LEU A 394 -3.56 -4.57 4.36
CA LEU A 394 -3.20 -3.82 5.57
C LEU A 394 -2.51 -4.70 6.63
N ALA A 395 -3.13 -5.83 6.98
CA ALA A 395 -2.57 -6.77 7.96
C ALA A 395 -1.37 -7.57 7.42
N ALA A 396 -1.33 -7.82 6.10
CA ALA A 396 -0.24 -8.54 5.45
C ALA A 396 1.05 -7.70 5.44
N ASP A 397 0.94 -6.43 5.07
CA ASP A 397 2.05 -5.48 5.04
C ASP A 397 2.57 -5.22 6.46
N ASP A 398 1.67 -5.08 7.45
CA ASP A 398 2.04 -5.03 8.86
C ASP A 398 2.88 -6.24 9.30
N ALA A 399 2.51 -7.45 8.87
CA ALA A 399 3.28 -8.66 9.20
C ALA A 399 4.70 -8.63 8.59
N VAL A 400 4.86 -8.01 7.41
CA VAL A 400 6.15 -7.78 6.75
C VAL A 400 6.96 -6.72 7.49
N PHE A 401 6.36 -5.57 7.81
CA PHE A 401 7.04 -4.49 8.52
C PHE A 401 7.43 -4.87 9.94
N LYS A 402 6.66 -5.72 10.64
CA LYS A 402 7.08 -6.31 11.91
C LYS A 402 8.41 -7.05 11.77
N GLN A 403 8.66 -7.79 10.69
CA GLN A 403 9.96 -8.40 10.45
C GLN A 403 11.03 -7.33 10.21
N ALA A 404 10.74 -6.31 9.38
CA ALA A 404 11.65 -5.20 9.12
C ALA A 404 12.15 -4.55 10.43
N VAL A 405 11.23 -4.20 11.33
CA VAL A 405 11.55 -3.63 12.65
C VAL A 405 12.36 -4.62 13.50
N ALA A 406 12.01 -5.91 13.49
CA ALA A 406 12.74 -6.92 14.26
C ALA A 406 14.21 -7.06 13.85
N GLN A 407 14.54 -6.72 12.61
CA GLN A 407 15.89 -6.82 12.04
C GLN A 407 16.57 -5.46 11.80
N GLY A 408 15.98 -4.36 12.26
CA GLY A 408 16.60 -3.03 12.26
C GLY A 408 16.47 -2.26 10.94
N GLN A 409 15.51 -2.62 10.08
CA GLN A 409 15.20 -1.83 8.89
C GLN A 409 14.15 -0.75 9.22
N VAL A 410 14.25 0.36 8.51
CA VAL A 410 13.32 1.50 8.63
C VAL A 410 12.60 1.71 7.30
N PHE A 411 11.27 1.57 7.32
CA PHE A 411 10.43 1.99 6.20
C PHE A 411 9.95 3.42 6.43
N SER A 412 10.17 4.28 5.45
CA SER A 412 9.61 5.63 5.37
C SER A 412 8.50 5.62 4.34
N VAL A 413 7.30 6.08 4.73
CA VAL A 413 6.10 5.98 3.90
C VAL A 413 5.43 7.35 3.79
N SER A 414 5.20 7.80 2.57
CA SER A 414 4.46 9.03 2.27
C SER A 414 3.03 8.98 2.81
N ALA A 415 2.61 10.01 3.55
CA ALA A 415 1.35 9.99 4.29
C ALA A 415 0.09 10.18 3.41
N GLY A 416 0.24 10.63 2.16
CA GLY A 416 -0.85 10.85 1.20
C GLY A 416 -0.79 12.22 0.52
N ASP A 417 -1.54 12.38 -0.57
CA ASP A 417 -1.62 13.58 -1.42
C ASP A 417 -3.08 14.10 -1.59
N ALA A 418 -3.99 13.57 -0.78
CA ALA A 418 -5.43 13.78 -0.87
C ALA A 418 -6.03 14.45 0.39
N GLY A 419 -5.18 15.04 1.23
CA GLY A 419 -5.61 15.57 2.53
C GLY A 419 -6.26 14.48 3.41
N VAL A 420 -7.32 14.85 4.11
CA VAL A 420 -8.20 13.92 4.84
C VAL A 420 -9.14 13.09 3.96
N TYR A 421 -9.12 13.27 2.64
CA TYR A 421 -10.09 12.69 1.71
C TYR A 421 -9.50 11.54 0.88
N GLN A 422 -8.54 10.80 1.43
CA GLN A 422 -7.93 9.64 0.77
C GLN A 422 -8.97 8.59 0.33
N TRP A 423 -10.10 8.50 1.04
CA TRP A 423 -11.18 7.57 0.74
C TRP A 423 -11.99 7.89 -0.51
N SER A 424 -12.03 9.16 -0.90
CA SER A 424 -12.88 9.61 -2.00
C SER A 424 -12.07 9.60 -3.29
N THR A 425 -12.71 9.14 -4.37
CA THR A 425 -12.06 9.07 -5.68
C THR A 425 -12.95 9.64 -6.76
N SER A 426 -12.33 10.29 -7.73
CA SER A 426 -13.00 10.85 -8.90
C SER A 426 -13.57 9.74 -9.80
N PRO A 427 -14.41 10.10 -10.79
CA PRO A 427 -14.94 9.14 -11.74
C PRO A 427 -13.87 8.40 -12.57
N GLN A 428 -12.64 8.90 -12.68
CA GLN A 428 -11.51 8.23 -13.36
C GLN A 428 -10.42 7.74 -12.38
N GLY A 429 -10.61 7.97 -11.08
CA GLY A 429 -9.91 7.25 -10.03
C GLY A 429 -8.87 8.03 -9.24
N ALA A 430 -8.67 9.32 -9.54
CA ALA A 430 -7.83 10.18 -8.73
C ALA A 430 -8.41 10.34 -7.32
N PRO A 431 -7.61 10.19 -6.25
CA PRO A 431 -8.08 10.33 -4.87
C PRO A 431 -8.26 11.79 -4.48
N GLY A 432 -8.84 12.03 -3.30
CA GLY A 432 -9.07 13.38 -2.79
C GLY A 432 -10.23 14.09 -3.47
N TYR A 433 -11.14 13.36 -4.10
CA TYR A 433 -12.30 13.93 -4.78
C TYR A 433 -13.23 14.64 -3.80
N ILE A 434 -13.57 15.90 -4.04
CA ILE A 434 -14.43 16.69 -3.14
C ILE A 434 -15.73 17.14 -3.79
N GLY A 435 -15.82 17.18 -5.12
CA GLY A 435 -16.92 17.85 -5.79
C GLY A 435 -16.79 17.98 -7.29
N THR A 436 -17.63 18.81 -7.88
CA THR A 436 -17.59 19.17 -9.30
C THR A 436 -17.50 20.67 -9.49
N TYR A 437 -16.68 21.11 -10.44
CA TYR A 437 -16.62 22.52 -10.84
C TYR A 437 -17.69 22.88 -11.86
N ASN A 438 -18.42 23.97 -11.63
CA ASN A 438 -19.50 24.43 -12.51
C ASN A 438 -19.09 25.61 -13.42
N GLY A 439 -17.80 25.95 -13.48
CA GLY A 439 -17.30 27.13 -14.20
C GLY A 439 -17.18 28.40 -13.34
N THR A 440 -17.65 28.38 -12.09
CA THR A 440 -17.54 29.53 -11.18
C THR A 440 -17.14 29.14 -9.76
N SER A 441 -17.52 27.95 -9.30
CA SER A 441 -17.26 27.47 -7.93
C SER A 441 -17.22 25.95 -7.89
N VAL A 442 -16.54 25.40 -6.89
CA VAL A 442 -16.63 23.98 -6.56
C VAL A 442 -17.95 23.71 -5.83
N LYS A 443 -18.80 22.87 -6.42
CA LYS A 443 -19.94 22.27 -5.73
C LYS A 443 -19.49 20.97 -5.08
N THR A 444 -19.35 20.97 -3.76
CA THR A 444 -19.10 19.75 -2.99
C THR A 444 -20.21 18.72 -3.20
N THR A 445 -19.83 17.48 -3.51
CA THR A 445 -20.76 16.36 -3.76
C THR A 445 -20.62 15.21 -2.76
N ILE A 446 -19.61 15.27 -1.88
CA ILE A 446 -19.35 14.28 -0.83
C ILE A 446 -19.56 14.85 0.57
N ASN A 447 -19.61 13.98 1.57
CA ASN A 447 -19.60 14.41 2.97
C ASN A 447 -18.18 14.78 3.40
N LEU A 448 -17.89 16.08 3.50
CA LEU A 448 -16.58 16.59 3.93
C LEU A 448 -16.26 16.36 5.41
N SER A 449 -17.20 15.93 6.25
CA SER A 449 -16.91 15.54 7.64
C SER A 449 -16.29 14.16 7.78
N LYS A 450 -16.05 13.49 6.67
CA LYS A 450 -15.54 12.12 6.64
C LYS A 450 -14.08 12.10 6.25
N TYR A 451 -13.27 11.56 7.16
CA TYR A 451 -11.82 11.49 7.00
C TYR A 451 -11.35 10.05 6.88
N SER A 452 -10.28 9.84 6.12
CA SER A 452 -9.50 8.61 6.14
C SER A 452 -8.03 8.91 5.91
N VAL A 453 -7.20 7.90 6.04
CA VAL A 453 -5.74 8.00 5.97
C VAL A 453 -5.18 6.98 4.99
N SER A 454 -3.93 7.20 4.56
CA SER A 454 -3.26 6.34 3.61
C SER A 454 -2.65 5.09 4.29
N SER A 455 -2.76 3.94 3.64
CA SER A 455 -1.97 2.73 3.91
C SER A 455 -0.90 2.58 2.83
N PRO A 456 0.35 2.15 3.14
CA PRO A 456 0.80 1.62 4.44
C PRO A 456 1.24 2.68 5.47
N ALA A 457 1.06 3.98 5.23
CA ALA A 457 1.47 5.02 6.19
C ALA A 457 0.77 4.87 7.56
N SER A 458 -0.45 4.36 7.59
CA SER A 458 -1.19 4.07 8.81
C SER A 458 -0.57 2.95 9.67
N SER A 459 0.35 2.15 9.14
CA SER A 459 1.06 1.12 9.90
C SER A 459 1.85 1.72 11.08
N PRO A 460 1.81 1.11 12.27
CA PRO A 460 2.64 1.54 13.40
C PRO A 460 4.12 1.09 13.30
N TYR A 461 4.47 0.33 12.26
CA TYR A 461 5.79 -0.27 12.07
C TYR A 461 6.63 0.46 11.00
N VAL A 462 6.19 1.65 10.59
CA VAL A 462 6.87 2.53 9.63
C VAL A 462 6.99 3.94 10.20
N VAL A 463 7.75 4.80 9.53
CA VAL A 463 7.70 6.25 9.74
C VAL A 463 6.75 6.83 8.68
N ALA A 464 5.61 7.39 9.10
CA ALA A 464 4.75 8.14 8.18
C ALA A 464 5.25 9.57 8.01
N VAL A 465 5.44 9.99 6.77
CA VAL A 465 6.02 11.28 6.42
C VAL A 465 4.98 12.15 5.71
N GLY A 466 4.53 13.20 6.39
CA GLY A 466 3.63 14.22 5.86
C GLY A 466 4.34 15.30 5.07
N GLY A 467 3.58 16.31 4.65
CA GLY A 467 4.01 17.33 3.72
C GLY A 467 3.88 18.76 4.25
N THR A 468 4.89 19.58 3.98
CA THR A 468 4.92 21.02 4.27
C THR A 468 4.98 21.85 2.99
N THR A 469 4.64 23.13 3.09
CA THR A 469 5.06 24.15 2.12
C THR A 469 6.25 24.88 2.70
N LEU A 470 7.42 24.73 2.07
CA LEU A 470 8.68 25.24 2.56
C LEU A 470 8.95 26.70 2.17
N SER A 471 9.45 27.49 3.10
CA SER A 471 9.99 28.83 2.85
C SER A 471 11.48 28.88 3.18
N THR A 472 12.28 29.46 2.30
CA THR A 472 13.74 29.58 2.48
C THR A 472 14.22 31.03 2.32
N THR A 473 15.35 31.34 2.95
CA THR A 473 16.18 32.48 2.52
C THR A 473 17.17 31.99 1.47
N GLY A 474 17.12 32.58 0.27
CA GLY A 474 17.76 31.96 -0.91
C GLY A 474 17.07 30.64 -1.25
N THR A 475 17.83 29.60 -1.59
CA THR A 475 17.31 28.25 -1.88
C THR A 475 17.69 27.19 -0.84
N THR A 476 18.50 27.53 0.17
CA THR A 476 19.19 26.51 1.00
C THR A 476 19.09 26.74 2.51
N THR A 477 18.60 27.89 2.97
CA THR A 477 18.45 28.18 4.41
C THR A 477 16.98 28.14 4.77
N TRP A 478 16.60 27.22 5.65
CA TRP A 478 15.24 27.12 6.18
C TRP A 478 14.80 28.45 6.82
N ALA A 479 13.58 28.89 6.52
CA ALA A 479 13.03 30.14 7.06
C ALA A 479 11.59 30.00 7.58
N GLY A 480 10.92 28.88 7.33
CA GLY A 480 9.57 28.61 7.81
C GLY A 480 8.89 27.49 7.03
N GLU A 481 7.92 26.84 7.64
CA GLU A 481 7.08 25.81 7.01
C GLU A 481 5.62 26.00 7.42
N THR A 482 4.70 25.77 6.48
CA THR A 482 3.26 25.64 6.76
C THR A 482 2.78 24.27 6.32
N VAL A 483 1.57 23.85 6.72
CA VAL A 483 0.96 22.62 6.20
C VAL A 483 0.89 22.68 4.68
N TRP A 484 1.26 21.61 3.98
CA TRP A 484 1.05 21.51 2.54
C TRP A 484 -0.45 21.37 2.23
N ASN A 485 -1.00 22.41 1.62
CA ASN A 485 -2.34 22.41 1.04
C ASN A 485 -2.42 23.44 -0.09
N GLU A 486 -2.33 22.97 -1.34
CA GLU A 486 -2.33 23.81 -2.54
C GLU A 486 -3.76 24.06 -3.09
N GLY A 487 -4.78 23.62 -2.36
CA GLY A 487 -6.17 23.81 -2.71
C GLY A 487 -6.65 22.77 -3.71
N VAL A 488 -7.48 23.19 -4.66
CA VAL A 488 -8.28 22.27 -5.50
C VAL A 488 -8.03 22.49 -6.99
N ALA A 489 -7.95 21.37 -7.70
CA ALA A 489 -7.72 21.31 -9.14
C ALA A 489 -8.67 20.28 -9.77
N TYR A 490 -8.78 20.30 -11.10
CA TYR A 490 -9.43 19.18 -11.80
C TYR A 490 -8.74 17.88 -11.42
N ALA A 491 -9.56 16.86 -11.14
CA ALA A 491 -9.07 15.58 -10.64
C ALA A 491 -8.33 14.78 -11.71
N ASP A 492 -8.80 14.87 -12.95
CA ASP A 492 -8.37 14.01 -14.05
C ASP A 492 -8.07 14.84 -15.29
N LEU A 493 -6.86 14.67 -15.83
CA LEU A 493 -6.35 15.39 -16.99
C LEU A 493 -6.00 14.41 -18.13
N ASP A 494 -6.24 14.83 -19.37
CA ASP A 494 -5.76 14.12 -20.55
C ASP A 494 -4.24 14.34 -20.76
N SER A 495 -3.66 13.68 -21.75
CA SER A 495 -2.23 13.80 -22.08
C SER A 495 -1.80 15.22 -22.50
N ASN A 496 -2.74 16.10 -22.83
CA ASN A 496 -2.49 17.49 -23.19
C ASN A 496 -2.72 18.44 -22.00
N GLY A 497 -3.08 17.93 -20.82
CA GLY A 497 -3.38 18.70 -19.62
C GLY A 497 -4.78 19.31 -19.59
N ASN A 498 -5.70 18.86 -20.45
CA ASN A 498 -7.10 19.31 -20.40
C ASN A 498 -7.91 18.48 -19.40
N PRO A 499 -8.90 19.07 -18.70
CA PRO A 499 -9.79 18.31 -17.83
C PRO A 499 -10.60 17.27 -18.62
N VAL A 500 -10.59 16.03 -18.14
CA VAL A 500 -11.38 14.92 -18.72
C VAL A 500 -12.86 15.08 -18.37
N ASP A 501 -13.14 15.59 -17.17
CA ASP A 501 -14.46 15.96 -16.71
C ASP A 501 -14.39 17.11 -15.70
N ASN A 502 -15.52 17.43 -15.07
CA ASN A 502 -15.60 18.52 -14.09
C ASN A 502 -15.30 18.06 -12.65
N ALA A 503 -14.83 16.83 -12.44
CA ALA A 503 -14.47 16.34 -11.11
C ALA A 503 -13.27 17.14 -10.58
N VAL A 504 -13.29 17.44 -9.28
CA VAL A 504 -12.22 18.17 -8.63
C VAL A 504 -11.69 17.41 -7.43
N ARG A 505 -10.38 17.49 -7.23
CA ARG A 505 -9.68 16.94 -6.07
C ARG A 505 -8.93 18.01 -5.29
N ILE A 506 -8.62 17.70 -4.04
CA ILE A 506 -7.66 18.45 -3.24
C ILE A 506 -6.23 17.93 -3.46
N TRP A 507 -5.26 18.82 -3.29
CA TRP A 507 -3.84 18.51 -3.14
C TRP A 507 -3.34 19.01 -1.79
N ALA A 508 -3.21 18.10 -0.83
CA ALA A 508 -2.78 18.41 0.52
C ALA A 508 -2.14 17.18 1.17
N THR A 509 -1.33 17.40 2.21
CA THR A 509 -0.72 16.31 2.98
C THR A 509 -1.76 15.36 3.56
N GLY A 510 -1.54 14.05 3.40
CA GLY A 510 -2.31 13.06 4.14
C GLY A 510 -2.00 13.11 5.64
N GLY A 511 -3.00 12.81 6.47
CA GLY A 511 -2.87 12.83 7.93
C GLY A 511 -4.21 12.70 8.62
N GLY A 512 -4.21 12.23 9.87
CA GLY A 512 -5.42 11.98 10.65
C GLY A 512 -5.32 10.77 11.58
N VAL A 513 -6.43 10.04 11.72
CA VAL A 513 -6.59 8.92 12.65
C VAL A 513 -6.98 7.66 11.87
N SER A 514 -6.22 6.58 12.03
CA SER A 514 -6.58 5.28 11.45
C SER A 514 -7.87 4.73 12.04
N ALA A 515 -8.72 4.14 11.21
CA ALA A 515 -9.90 3.39 11.62
C ALA A 515 -9.55 2.00 12.18
N PHE A 516 -8.42 1.42 11.75
CA PHE A 516 -8.09 0.01 12.00
C PHE A 516 -6.96 -0.13 13.01
N GLU A 517 -5.86 0.59 12.80
CA GLU A 517 -4.64 0.40 13.57
C GLU A 517 -4.75 0.93 14.99
N THR A 518 -4.34 0.12 15.95
CA THR A 518 -4.34 0.51 17.36
C THR A 518 -3.17 1.46 17.62
N ALA A 519 -3.39 2.51 18.41
CA ALA A 519 -2.30 3.40 18.82
C ALA A 519 -1.20 2.59 19.53
N PRO A 520 0.06 2.66 19.07
CA PRO A 520 1.16 2.07 19.80
C PRO A 520 1.32 2.71 21.17
N SER A 521 1.76 1.93 22.15
CA SER A 521 1.91 2.43 23.53
C SER A 521 2.79 3.68 23.65
N TRP A 522 3.81 3.84 22.77
CA TRP A 522 4.65 5.03 22.73
C TRP A 522 3.88 6.28 22.26
N GLN A 523 2.90 6.12 21.36
CA GLN A 523 2.07 7.22 20.86
C GLN A 523 1.07 7.65 21.92
N THR A 524 0.38 6.68 22.53
CA THR A 524 -0.56 6.95 23.64
C THR A 524 0.16 7.56 24.85
N ALA A 525 1.39 7.13 25.16
CA ALA A 525 2.17 7.71 26.24
C ALA A 525 2.55 9.17 26.00
N ALA A 526 2.87 9.52 24.75
CA ALA A 526 3.28 10.87 24.36
C ALA A 526 2.10 11.83 24.18
N LEU A 527 1.01 11.38 23.53
CA LEU A 527 -0.12 12.21 23.13
C LEU A 527 -1.32 12.13 24.10
N GLY A 528 -1.30 11.19 25.04
CA GLY A 528 -2.33 10.99 26.05
C GLY A 528 -3.24 9.79 25.78
N SER A 529 -3.89 9.32 26.85
CA SER A 529 -4.70 8.08 26.84
C SER A 529 -5.96 8.13 25.99
N THR A 530 -6.35 9.31 25.48
CA THR A 530 -7.46 9.46 24.53
C THR A 530 -7.09 9.03 23.12
N VAL A 531 -5.80 8.93 22.80
CA VAL A 531 -5.29 8.41 21.53
C VAL A 531 -5.27 6.89 21.58
N THR A 532 -6.35 6.28 21.07
CA THR A 532 -6.55 4.81 21.04
C THR A 532 -6.30 4.16 19.68
N LYS A 533 -6.19 4.98 18.63
CA LYS A 533 -5.92 4.57 17.25
C LYS A 533 -4.66 5.25 16.74
N ARG A 534 -3.95 4.62 15.79
CA ARG A 534 -2.73 5.19 15.20
C ARG A 534 -3.08 6.53 14.55
N VAL A 535 -2.44 7.60 15.01
CA VAL A 535 -2.55 8.94 14.40
C VAL A 535 -1.30 9.26 13.59
N LEU A 536 -1.42 9.94 12.45
CA LEU A 536 -0.33 10.19 11.49
C LEU A 536 -0.44 11.59 10.86
N PRO A 537 0.64 12.17 10.31
CA PRO A 537 1.99 11.61 10.15
C PRO A 537 2.82 11.62 11.45
N ASP A 538 4.02 11.03 11.40
CA ASP A 538 4.97 11.08 12.51
C ASP A 538 5.87 12.33 12.42
N VAL A 539 6.32 12.65 11.21
CA VAL A 539 7.12 13.84 10.85
C VAL A 539 6.67 14.36 9.49
N ALA A 540 7.13 15.53 9.05
CA ALA A 540 6.83 16.07 7.73
C ALA A 540 8.04 16.79 7.11
N PHE A 541 8.09 16.84 5.78
CA PHE A 541 9.09 17.60 5.01
C PHE A 541 8.41 18.25 3.80
N ASP A 542 9.16 19.03 3.01
CA ASP A 542 8.62 19.72 1.85
C ASP A 542 7.87 18.80 0.89
N ALA A 543 6.69 19.24 0.48
CA ALA A 543 5.77 18.49 -0.39
C ALA A 543 4.97 19.40 -1.32
N ALA A 544 4.90 20.70 -1.09
CA ALA A 544 4.19 21.57 -2.01
C ALA A 544 4.92 21.64 -3.34
N GLN A 545 4.21 21.47 -4.46
CA GLN A 545 4.87 21.54 -5.76
C GLN A 545 5.45 22.93 -6.00
N ALA A 546 4.80 23.99 -5.53
CA ALA A 546 5.31 25.35 -5.64
C ALA A 546 6.70 25.56 -4.99
N THR A 547 7.07 24.70 -4.05
CA THR A 547 8.35 24.71 -3.34
C THR A 547 9.18 23.45 -3.60
N GLY A 548 8.68 22.52 -4.41
CA GLY A 548 9.21 21.16 -4.52
C GLY A 548 10.56 21.03 -5.22
N ALA A 549 10.87 19.81 -5.67
CA ALA A 549 12.16 19.47 -6.24
C ALA A 549 12.19 19.64 -7.77
N TYR A 550 13.30 20.15 -8.30
CA TYR A 550 13.62 20.14 -9.73
C TYR A 550 14.23 18.79 -10.13
N ILE A 551 13.44 17.98 -10.82
CA ILE A 551 13.75 16.59 -11.20
C ILE A 551 14.02 16.47 -12.69
N VAL A 552 14.87 15.51 -13.05
CA VAL A 552 15.04 15.01 -14.42
C VAL A 552 14.03 13.90 -14.66
N ILE A 553 13.12 14.06 -15.62
CA ILE A 553 12.12 13.04 -15.98
C ILE A 553 12.15 12.86 -17.50
N ASN A 554 12.33 11.64 -17.98
CA ASN A 554 12.47 11.32 -19.41
C ASN A 554 13.54 12.19 -20.11
N GLY A 555 14.68 12.38 -19.46
CA GLY A 555 15.79 13.22 -19.90
C GLY A 555 15.52 14.73 -19.87
N GLN A 556 14.30 15.17 -19.54
CA GLN A 556 13.96 16.58 -19.41
C GLN A 556 14.30 17.08 -18.00
N THR A 557 15.23 18.02 -17.92
CA THR A 557 15.67 18.64 -16.67
C THR A 557 14.67 19.68 -16.15
N ASN A 558 14.71 19.97 -14.86
CA ASN A 558 13.95 21.06 -14.20
C ASN A 558 12.43 20.88 -14.24
N GLN A 559 11.95 19.64 -14.16
CA GLN A 559 10.54 19.39 -13.86
C GLN A 559 10.30 19.58 -12.37
N LEU A 560 9.49 20.57 -12.00
CA LEU A 560 9.20 20.89 -10.60
C LEU A 560 8.09 19.98 -10.07
N VAL A 561 8.41 19.15 -9.09
CA VAL A 561 7.52 18.09 -8.56
C VAL A 561 7.46 18.17 -7.03
N GLY A 562 6.27 17.96 -6.46
CA GLY A 562 6.03 17.84 -5.02
C GLY A 562 5.29 16.55 -4.69
N GLY A 563 4.38 16.61 -3.72
CA GLY A 563 3.71 15.47 -3.11
C GLY A 563 4.39 15.01 -1.82
N THR A 564 3.71 14.24 -0.98
CA THR A 564 4.41 13.55 0.13
C THR A 564 5.43 12.53 -0.41
N SER A 565 5.30 12.14 -1.69
CA SER A 565 6.36 11.49 -2.47
C SER A 565 7.68 12.26 -2.55
N LEU A 566 7.74 13.56 -2.30
CA LEU A 566 8.98 14.30 -2.11
C LEU A 566 9.45 14.21 -0.64
N ALA A 567 8.52 14.39 0.29
CA ALA A 567 8.81 14.45 1.71
C ALA A 567 9.45 13.16 2.26
N SER A 568 8.94 11.99 1.86
CA SER A 568 9.51 10.70 2.30
C SER A 568 10.96 10.49 1.82
N PRO A 569 11.30 10.68 0.53
CA PRO A 569 12.69 10.71 0.04
C PRO A 569 13.63 11.69 0.76
N ILE A 570 13.15 12.90 1.12
CA ILE A 570 13.93 13.84 1.94
C ILE A 570 14.24 13.22 3.30
N PHE A 571 13.24 12.64 3.98
CA PHE A 571 13.46 11.91 5.23
C PHE A 571 14.48 10.77 5.04
N VAL A 572 14.31 9.94 4.01
CA VAL A 572 15.19 8.80 3.74
C VAL A 572 16.63 9.25 3.49
N GLY A 573 16.83 10.30 2.69
CA GLY A 573 18.16 10.83 2.40
C GLY A 573 18.83 11.44 3.63
N GLY A 574 18.09 12.20 4.45
CA GLY A 574 18.58 12.75 5.71
C GLY A 574 18.88 11.66 6.75
N TRP A 575 17.95 10.73 6.95
CA TRP A 575 18.10 9.62 7.89
C TRP A 575 19.22 8.65 7.48
N ALA A 576 19.45 8.43 6.18
CA ALA A 576 20.59 7.65 5.71
C ALA A 576 21.94 8.26 6.13
N ARG A 577 22.05 9.60 6.22
CA ARG A 577 23.24 10.24 6.81
C ARG A 577 23.34 10.02 8.31
N VAL A 578 22.21 10.03 9.02
CA VAL A 578 22.15 9.71 10.46
C VAL A 578 22.61 8.26 10.68
N GLU A 579 22.12 7.30 9.92
CA GLU A 579 22.59 5.90 9.96
C GLU A 579 24.09 5.79 9.69
N SER A 580 24.56 6.48 8.65
CA SER A 580 25.97 6.50 8.26
C SER A 580 26.89 7.01 9.37
N ALA A 581 26.45 8.06 10.08
CA ALA A 581 27.13 8.61 11.25
C ALA A 581 27.10 7.67 12.47
N ASN A 582 26.17 6.71 12.49
CA ASN A 582 25.92 5.79 13.60
C ASN A 582 26.17 4.32 13.23
N ASN A 583 26.98 4.06 12.20
CA ASN A 583 27.37 2.72 11.73
C ASN A 583 26.18 1.80 11.40
N ASN A 584 25.08 2.36 10.87
CA ASN A 584 23.88 1.62 10.44
C ASN A 584 23.29 0.76 11.56
N SER A 585 23.20 1.33 12.78
CA SER A 585 22.81 0.63 14.00
C SER A 585 21.50 1.13 14.60
N LEU A 586 20.85 2.09 13.95
CA LEU A 586 19.56 2.59 14.38
C LEU A 586 18.45 1.72 13.78
N GLY A 587 17.30 1.71 14.45
CA GLY A 587 16.13 0.95 14.05
C GLY A 587 14.98 1.90 13.82
N LEU A 588 13.74 1.41 13.88
CA LEU A 588 12.57 2.26 13.71
C LEU A 588 12.53 3.36 14.78
N PRO A 589 12.62 4.65 14.41
CA PRO A 589 12.86 5.72 15.37
C PRO A 589 11.56 6.26 16.01
N THR A 590 10.38 5.83 15.57
CA THR A 590 9.08 6.38 16.02
C THR A 590 8.93 6.36 17.54
N SER A 591 9.26 5.26 18.21
CA SER A 591 9.18 5.21 19.67
C SER A 591 10.10 6.24 20.37
N ALA A 592 11.28 6.50 19.82
CA ALA A 592 12.22 7.51 20.33
C ALA A 592 11.75 8.92 20.02
N PHE A 593 11.20 9.14 18.82
CA PHE A 593 10.61 10.41 18.39
C PHE A 593 9.50 10.84 19.36
N TYR A 594 8.50 9.98 19.59
CA TYR A 594 7.38 10.30 20.46
C TYR A 594 7.78 10.44 21.94
N GLN A 595 8.82 9.75 22.40
CA GLN A 595 9.34 9.92 23.77
C GLN A 595 10.16 11.20 23.94
N GLY A 596 10.97 11.57 22.94
CA GLY A 596 12.00 12.60 23.05
C GLY A 596 11.62 13.97 22.50
N LEU A 597 11.00 14.01 21.32
CA LEU A 597 10.70 15.25 20.62
C LEU A 597 9.81 16.23 21.40
N PRO A 598 8.75 15.79 22.13
CA PRO A 598 7.92 16.72 22.90
C PRO A 598 8.68 17.56 23.93
N THR A 599 9.83 17.08 24.40
CA THR A 599 10.68 17.78 25.39
C THR A 599 11.93 18.42 24.79
N ASN A 600 12.17 18.22 23.50
CA ASN A 600 13.37 18.69 22.79
C ASN A 600 12.98 19.39 21.47
N THR A 601 12.13 20.42 21.57
CA THR A 601 11.58 21.12 20.38
C THR A 601 12.64 21.79 19.51
N SER A 602 13.86 22.01 20.01
CA SER A 602 14.99 22.52 19.20
C SER A 602 15.49 21.53 18.14
N LEU A 603 15.06 20.26 18.20
CA LEU A 603 15.34 19.22 17.21
C LEU A 603 14.41 19.30 16.00
N LEU A 604 13.43 20.20 16.03
CA LEU A 604 12.33 20.28 15.09
C LEU A 604 12.19 21.68 14.49
N HIS A 605 11.57 21.71 13.33
CA HIS A 605 10.83 22.86 12.85
C HIS A 605 9.34 22.56 12.99
N ASP A 606 8.75 23.04 14.09
CA ASP A 606 7.33 22.84 14.42
C ASP A 606 6.43 23.66 13.49
N VAL A 607 5.46 23.01 12.86
CA VAL A 607 4.54 23.63 11.90
C VAL A 607 3.23 23.94 12.61
N THR A 608 2.93 25.24 12.77
CA THR A 608 1.79 25.66 13.59
C THR A 608 0.72 26.43 12.81
N SER A 609 0.72 26.31 11.48
CA SER A 609 -0.25 27.02 10.63
C SER A 609 -0.59 26.26 9.35
N GLY A 610 -1.89 26.21 9.04
CA GLY A 610 -2.46 25.51 7.89
C GLY A 610 -3.36 24.35 8.32
N ASN A 611 -3.94 23.68 7.33
CA ASN A 611 -4.85 22.55 7.48
C ASN A 611 -4.73 21.63 6.26
N ASN A 612 -5.09 20.36 6.40
CA ASN A 612 -5.09 19.35 5.35
C ASN A 612 -6.48 19.05 4.76
N GLY A 613 -7.41 20.00 4.82
CA GLY A 613 -8.78 19.82 4.33
C GLY A 613 -9.28 20.96 3.42
N TYR A 614 -10.61 21.05 3.31
CA TYR A 614 -11.30 21.98 2.41
C TYR A 614 -12.56 22.56 3.08
N SER A 615 -12.84 23.85 2.84
CA SER A 615 -14.06 24.53 3.30
C SER A 615 -14.36 24.28 4.78
N SER A 616 -13.42 24.64 5.66
CA SER A 616 -13.45 24.49 7.14
C SER A 616 -13.41 23.06 7.70
N HIS A 617 -13.26 22.05 6.85
CA HIS A 617 -12.99 20.67 7.25
C HIS A 617 -11.49 20.36 7.15
N GLY A 618 -11.08 19.20 7.64
CA GLY A 618 -9.68 18.83 7.85
C GLY A 618 -9.27 18.99 9.31
N TYR A 619 -8.04 18.59 9.58
CA TYR A 619 -7.36 18.91 10.84
C TYR A 619 -6.73 20.30 10.75
N THR A 620 -6.26 20.83 11.86
CA THR A 620 -5.59 22.13 11.87
C THR A 620 -4.33 22.00 12.70
N SER A 621 -3.23 22.42 12.10
CA SER A 621 -1.92 22.41 12.74
C SER A 621 -1.90 23.23 14.02
N LYS A 622 -1.04 22.83 14.96
CA LYS A 622 -0.92 23.43 16.29
C LYS A 622 0.49 23.17 16.81
N ALA A 623 0.89 23.90 17.86
CA ALA A 623 2.18 23.65 18.49
C ALA A 623 2.30 22.20 19.02
N GLY A 624 3.44 21.58 18.74
CA GLY A 624 3.72 20.18 19.05
C GLY A 624 3.14 19.23 18.00
N TRP A 625 2.78 18.01 18.41
CA TRP A 625 2.27 17.03 17.45
C TRP A 625 0.86 17.38 16.95
N ASP A 626 0.66 17.32 15.63
CA ASP A 626 -0.65 17.45 14.99
C ASP A 626 -0.91 16.45 13.84
N ASP A 627 -2.18 16.31 13.48
CA ASP A 627 -2.67 15.37 12.46
C ASP A 627 -2.36 15.82 11.01
N ASP A 628 -1.70 16.96 10.82
CA ASP A 628 -1.32 17.49 9.52
C ASP A 628 0.14 17.17 9.19
N THR A 629 1.04 17.44 10.14
CA THR A 629 2.50 17.43 9.96
C THR A 629 3.25 16.65 11.04
N GLY A 630 2.53 16.02 11.97
CA GLY A 630 3.13 15.25 13.04
C GLY A 630 3.93 16.19 13.94
N PHE A 631 5.20 15.87 14.19
CA PHE A 631 6.10 16.78 14.92
C PHE A 631 6.70 17.92 14.06
N GLY A 632 6.35 18.02 12.77
CA GLY A 632 7.03 18.89 11.82
C GLY A 632 8.30 18.26 11.25
N SER A 633 9.19 19.08 10.68
CA SER A 633 10.44 18.61 10.06
C SER A 633 11.58 18.48 11.06
N LEU A 634 12.52 17.59 10.77
CA LEU A 634 13.66 17.33 11.64
C LEU A 634 14.85 18.22 11.28
N ASP A 635 15.58 18.66 12.30
CA ASP A 635 16.99 19.04 12.16
C ASP A 635 17.85 17.77 12.30
N PHE A 636 18.34 17.24 11.17
CA PHE A 636 19.02 15.94 11.16
C PHE A 636 20.33 15.93 11.97
N ALA A 637 21.11 17.01 11.94
CA ALA A 637 22.36 17.08 12.71
C ALA A 637 22.09 17.08 14.22
N LYS A 638 21.12 17.87 14.68
CA LYS A 638 20.76 17.90 16.11
C LYS A 638 20.13 16.58 16.54
N VAL A 639 19.26 15.98 15.74
CA VAL A 639 18.68 14.65 16.03
C VAL A 639 19.81 13.61 16.16
N SER A 640 20.75 13.57 15.21
CA SER A 640 21.91 12.67 15.25
C SER A 640 22.80 12.88 16.49
N ALA A 641 22.93 14.11 16.98
CA ALA A 641 23.68 14.42 18.19
C ALA A 641 22.92 14.12 19.51
N SER A 642 21.61 13.89 19.45
CA SER A 642 20.74 13.72 20.62
C SER A 642 20.55 12.25 21.05
N SER A 643 19.77 12.01 22.11
CA SER A 643 19.29 10.68 22.48
C SER A 643 18.03 10.23 21.74
N VAL A 644 17.49 11.07 20.84
CA VAL A 644 16.25 10.82 20.08
C VAL A 644 16.48 10.00 18.79
N LYS A 645 17.74 9.80 18.39
CA LYS A 645 18.12 8.99 17.22
C LYS A 645 17.95 7.48 17.38
#